data_AF-A0A9D6TAD8-F1
#
_entry.id   AF-A0A9D6TAD8-F1
#
_cell.length_a   1.000
_cell.length_b   1.000
_cell.length_c   1.000
_cell.angle_alpha   90.00
_cell.angle_beta   90.00
_cell.angle_gamma   90.00
#
_symmetry.space_group_name_H-M   'P 1'
#
loop_
_entity.id
_entity.type
_entity.pdbx_description
1 polymer ?
#
loop_
_entity_poly.entity_id
_entity_poly.type
_entity_poly.pdbx_seq_one_letter_code
_entity_poly.pdbx_strand_id
1 'polypeptide(L)'
;MSMDPSAWCSRWLRALCALLLVGLGPPRGVEAAEVDVLSAPVIGRWTNFSVAAGLPSQKVLAIRVDGDRVWAGTESGLACYEDGRWRSWGVQDGLPHPVVLALDVSPRTGDLWIGTMGGLARFSGGRFDAFTQLSSGLSNDFVNDVECDPDEDQIWAATAMGASRLDLRTGAWTVFTEQNTPMAEPWTYSAAIERGKVYLGAWGGGVLELEKTTQRWREYRDPDKEMEIDLLPDDGPVHDVTAGVDFRDGLLWQASYFGLARYDGRAWRSYFAEDSGLASNFVQFVRARGRVAWCATDKGLSATDGANWVSYRRAEDGRGEVRFSRGREPAATLVTESAMAHSFVLGVDFQDDMLWLATEQGVSRGQPDPHLTIPPIPAAGAAALPAPAAPAAVPARFHYANTPEELLPYRHLGVYHEFFTTAPEFLGVGREKPALPVTEVRIGFIGPLEDQDRPTLPPGLRSGVQGDPKAELFGRPMLRAAQLAVEDANRAGGFNGQPFALVRRTDLVQWGQTSNELAQFAYADGVWAILSGVESNHQHVLARATLKAEVPIVNAGSSDPTLLEHAIPWIARVMSDDRQSAYLLADYILRGRGLARVALLRVNDRDGRVGVAEFVQAMRRLNHPVVIEQRFKNGDRDFSAQLDNIARSNAETLFLLGNPRELGLIVKAVRARGLILPIFASDRAVHPEFLAAAGAAAEGVVASATFNPERNDPAWLDFQRRYRERFGEEPTAFSAHAYDGTNLIIAAIRRAGLNRARIRDALFANKTFAGVTGTIEFDSTLNNVRQPWLAEVKDGRFHYFRPAQKQ
;
A
#
# COMPACT_ATOMS: atom_id res chain seq x y z
N MET A 1 -63.52 -13.31 -12.10
CA MET A 1 -63.82 -12.10 -11.30
C MET A 1 -62.51 -11.61 -10.72
N SER A 2 -61.89 -10.64 -11.39
CA SER A 2 -60.74 -9.90 -10.88
C SER A 2 -61.25 -8.67 -10.12
N MET A 3 -60.62 -8.34 -8.99
CA MET A 3 -60.68 -7.00 -8.42
C MET A 3 -59.29 -6.59 -7.93
N ASP A 4 -58.97 -5.35 -8.27
CA ASP A 4 -57.68 -4.64 -8.25
C ASP A 4 -57.46 -3.90 -6.89
N PRO A 5 -56.27 -3.94 -6.27
CA PRO A 5 -55.97 -3.29 -4.99
C PRO A 5 -55.83 -1.75 -5.01
N SER A 6 -56.01 -1.08 -6.16
CA SER A 6 -55.74 0.36 -6.31
C SER A 6 -56.71 1.33 -5.60
N ALA A 7 -57.76 0.84 -4.91
CA ALA A 7 -58.85 1.68 -4.42
C ALA A 7 -58.74 2.21 -2.97
N TRP A 8 -57.73 1.83 -2.18
CA TRP A 8 -57.65 2.22 -0.76
C TRP A 8 -56.77 3.45 -0.45
N CYS A 9 -55.85 3.84 -1.33
CA CYS A 9 -54.85 4.87 -1.02
C CYS A 9 -55.28 6.32 -1.34
N SER A 10 -56.35 6.52 -2.13
CA SER A 10 -56.70 7.85 -2.66
C SER A 10 -57.62 8.71 -1.77
N ARG A 11 -58.21 8.14 -0.72
CA ARG A 11 -59.15 8.87 0.16
C ARG A 11 -58.50 9.52 1.38
N TRP A 12 -57.34 9.05 1.84
CA TRP A 12 -56.67 9.60 3.02
C TRP A 12 -55.71 10.77 2.71
N LEU A 13 -55.08 10.79 1.53
CA LEU A 13 -54.18 11.88 1.15
C LEU A 13 -54.87 13.21 0.82
N ARG A 14 -56.16 13.19 0.45
CA ARG A 14 -56.90 14.42 0.10
C ARG A 14 -57.45 15.18 1.30
N ALA A 15 -57.54 14.55 2.48
CA ALA A 15 -58.02 15.19 3.70
C ALA A 15 -56.92 15.96 4.46
N LEU A 16 -55.64 15.59 4.30
CA LEU A 16 -54.53 16.30 4.96
C LEU A 16 -54.13 17.61 4.25
N CYS A 17 -54.43 17.74 2.95
CA CYS A 17 -54.11 18.94 2.18
C CYS A 17 -55.06 20.12 2.40
N ALA A 18 -56.16 19.95 3.17
CA ALA A 18 -57.18 20.99 3.34
C ALA A 18 -57.15 21.73 4.70
N LEU A 19 -56.19 21.44 5.59
CA LEU A 19 -56.14 22.00 6.95
C LEU A 19 -54.88 22.86 7.26
N LEU A 20 -54.03 23.16 6.27
CA LEU A 20 -52.78 23.92 6.46
C LEU A 20 -52.63 25.17 5.57
N LEU A 21 -53.74 25.81 5.17
CA LEU A 21 -53.70 26.98 4.27
C LEU A 21 -54.57 28.16 4.72
N VAL A 22 -54.54 28.52 6.00
CA VAL A 22 -54.96 29.88 6.41
C VAL A 22 -54.03 30.40 7.51
N GLY A 23 -53.22 31.41 7.16
CA GLY A 23 -52.68 32.35 8.14
C GLY A 23 -51.17 32.46 8.25
N LEU A 24 -50.45 32.78 7.17
CA LEU A 24 -49.16 33.44 7.27
C LEU A 24 -49.06 34.49 6.15
N GLY A 25 -48.92 35.76 6.53
CA GLY A 25 -48.66 36.87 5.60
C GLY A 25 -47.32 36.68 4.87
N PRO A 26 -47.03 37.51 3.85
CA PRO A 26 -45.80 37.37 3.07
C PRO A 26 -44.59 37.38 4.01
N PRO A 27 -43.61 36.47 3.83
CA PRO A 27 -42.42 36.48 4.65
C PRO A 27 -41.73 37.83 4.46
N ARG A 28 -41.48 38.52 5.58
CA ARG A 28 -40.53 39.64 5.57
C ARG A 28 -39.22 39.09 5.05
N GLY A 29 -38.65 39.78 4.05
CA GLY A 29 -37.36 39.42 3.47
C GLY A 29 -36.36 39.20 4.59
N VAL A 30 -35.97 37.95 4.77
CA VAL A 30 -34.74 37.61 5.48
C VAL A 30 -33.66 37.88 4.44
N GLU A 31 -32.95 38.99 4.58
CA GLU A 31 -31.66 39.13 3.91
C GLU A 31 -30.89 37.84 4.18
N ALA A 32 -30.47 37.14 3.12
CA ALA A 32 -29.61 35.99 3.25
C ALA A 32 -28.35 36.48 3.96
N ALA A 33 -28.21 36.13 5.24
CA ALA A 33 -27.00 36.43 5.98
C ALA A 33 -25.85 35.77 5.22
N GLU A 34 -24.86 36.58 4.81
CA GLU A 34 -23.56 36.07 4.40
C GLU A 34 -23.00 35.25 5.57
N VAL A 35 -22.89 33.93 5.39
CA VAL A 35 -22.33 33.03 6.41
C VAL A 35 -20.86 32.80 6.08
N ASP A 36 -20.03 32.97 7.10
CA ASP A 36 -18.57 33.03 7.06
C ASP A 36 -17.92 31.84 6.33
N VAL A 37 -16.89 32.14 5.53
CA VAL A 37 -16.18 31.21 4.66
C VAL A 37 -15.17 30.42 5.47
N LEU A 38 -15.57 29.27 6.02
CA LEU A 38 -14.75 28.43 6.91
C LEU A 38 -14.33 29.19 8.19
N SER A 39 -14.41 28.57 9.36
CA SER A 39 -13.95 29.22 10.61
C SER A 39 -12.42 29.29 10.74
N ALA A 40 -11.68 29.23 9.62
CA ALA A 40 -10.23 29.20 9.55
C ALA A 40 -9.71 30.34 8.67
N PRO A 41 -8.59 30.97 9.03
CA PRO A 41 -8.05 32.08 8.24
C PRO A 41 -7.57 31.62 6.85
N VAL A 42 -7.90 32.38 5.82
CA VAL A 42 -7.45 32.13 4.45
C VAL A 42 -6.03 32.65 4.25
N ILE A 43 -5.16 31.78 3.73
CA ILE A 43 -3.75 32.11 3.51
C ILE A 43 -3.52 32.75 2.15
N GLY A 44 -3.02 33.99 2.16
CA GLY A 44 -2.73 34.74 0.93
C GLY A 44 -1.24 34.98 0.69
N ARG A 45 -0.38 34.83 1.72
CA ARG A 45 1.05 35.12 1.62
C ARG A 45 1.90 33.95 2.10
N TRP A 46 2.92 33.62 1.32
CA TRP A 46 3.84 32.51 1.57
C TRP A 46 5.29 32.98 1.62
N THR A 47 6.03 32.51 2.63
CA THR A 47 7.49 32.60 2.71
C THR A 47 8.06 31.19 2.66
N ASN A 48 8.99 30.92 1.73
CA ASN A 48 9.55 29.59 1.53
C ASN A 48 11.01 29.52 2.00
N PHE A 49 11.37 28.42 2.66
CA PHE A 49 12.71 28.12 3.15
C PHE A 49 13.23 26.86 2.46
N SER A 50 14.46 26.93 1.94
CA SER A 50 15.12 25.81 1.25
C SER A 50 16.45 25.47 1.92
N VAL A 51 17.23 24.57 1.31
CA VAL A 51 18.62 24.29 1.74
C VAL A 51 19.47 25.57 1.82
N ALA A 52 19.22 26.54 0.93
CA ALA A 52 19.92 27.83 0.97
C ALA A 52 19.61 28.66 2.23
N ALA A 53 18.48 28.39 2.90
CA ALA A 53 18.10 29.03 4.16
C ALA A 53 18.66 28.30 5.40
N GLY A 54 19.31 27.14 5.24
CA GLY A 54 19.89 26.35 6.33
C GLY A 54 19.18 25.03 6.62
N LEU A 55 18.18 24.63 5.82
CA LEU A 55 17.59 23.29 5.91
C LEU A 55 18.60 22.21 5.46
N PRO A 56 18.65 21.04 6.13
CA PRO A 56 19.58 19.97 5.78
C PRO A 56 19.20 19.20 4.49
N SER A 57 17.92 19.22 4.08
CA SER A 57 17.48 18.73 2.77
C SER A 57 16.30 19.54 2.22
N GLN A 58 16.07 19.42 0.91
CA GLN A 58 14.87 19.96 0.25
C GLN A 58 13.61 19.19 0.64
N LYS A 59 13.68 17.86 0.76
CA LYS A 59 12.50 17.07 1.14
C LYS A 59 12.27 17.15 2.64
N VAL A 60 11.16 17.78 3.03
CA VAL A 60 10.73 17.91 4.42
C VAL A 60 9.53 17.00 4.64
N LEU A 61 9.66 16.08 5.58
CA LEU A 61 8.71 14.99 5.83
C LEU A 61 7.78 15.30 7.01
N ALA A 62 8.24 16.07 7.98
CA ALA A 62 7.49 16.43 9.18
C ALA A 62 7.72 17.88 9.56
N ILE A 63 6.71 18.50 10.16
CA ILE A 63 6.78 19.86 10.70
C ILE A 63 6.06 19.88 12.06
N ARG A 64 6.67 20.50 13.06
CA ARG A 64 6.08 20.66 14.39
C ARG A 64 6.43 22.01 14.99
N VAL A 65 5.42 22.76 15.41
CA VAL A 65 5.54 24.07 16.07
C VAL A 65 5.47 23.90 17.59
N ASP A 66 6.37 24.58 18.29
CA ASP A 66 6.42 24.68 19.74
C ASP A 66 6.75 26.13 20.14
N GLY A 67 5.70 26.92 20.37
CA GLY A 67 5.82 28.36 20.60
C GLY A 67 6.48 29.07 19.40
N ASP A 68 7.60 29.74 19.64
CA ASP A 68 8.38 30.42 18.60
C ASP A 68 9.29 29.47 17.79
N ARG A 69 9.46 28.23 18.24
CA ARG A 69 10.31 27.23 17.60
C ARG A 69 9.52 26.42 16.59
N VAL A 70 10.12 26.20 15.42
CA VAL A 70 9.56 25.30 14.40
C VAL A 70 10.55 24.22 14.04
N TRP A 71 10.21 22.98 14.38
CA TRP A 71 10.98 21.80 14.06
C TRP A 71 10.58 21.25 12.70
N ALA A 72 11.57 20.89 11.89
CA ALA A 72 11.40 20.29 10.58
C ALA A 72 12.20 18.99 10.50
N GLY A 73 11.50 17.89 10.20
CA GLY A 73 12.09 16.59 9.90
C GLY A 73 12.34 16.46 8.41
N THR A 74 13.55 16.10 7.99
CA THR A 74 13.93 16.01 6.58
C THR A 74 14.46 14.63 6.21
N GLU A 75 14.72 14.38 4.93
CA GLU A 75 15.41 13.16 4.48
C GLU A 75 16.91 13.09 4.88
N SER A 76 17.49 14.19 5.39
CA SER A 76 18.92 14.29 5.73
C SER A 76 19.20 14.92 7.10
N GLY A 77 18.24 14.89 8.02
CA GLY A 77 18.41 15.31 9.41
C GLY A 77 17.22 16.10 9.98
N LEU A 78 17.41 16.56 11.20
CA LEU A 78 16.50 17.43 11.93
C LEU A 78 16.91 18.89 11.76
N ALA A 79 15.95 19.80 11.69
CA ALA A 79 16.20 21.24 11.78
C ALA A 79 15.22 21.95 12.73
N CYS A 80 15.65 23.06 13.32
CA CYS A 80 14.83 23.95 14.13
C CYS A 80 14.99 25.38 13.62
N TYR A 81 13.86 26.06 13.41
CA TYR A 81 13.81 27.49 13.16
C TYR A 81 13.51 28.22 14.46
N GLU A 82 14.42 29.11 14.85
CA GLU A 82 14.32 29.95 16.05
C GLU A 82 15.07 31.26 15.77
N ASP A 83 14.56 32.40 16.26
CA ASP A 83 15.18 33.72 16.07
C ASP A 83 15.55 34.06 14.61
N GLY A 84 14.70 33.64 13.67
CA GLY A 84 14.88 33.93 12.25
C GLY A 84 15.89 33.03 11.53
N ARG A 85 16.41 31.98 12.17
CA ARG A 85 17.50 31.15 11.64
C ARG A 85 17.21 29.66 11.80
N TRP A 86 17.71 28.87 10.85
CA TRP A 86 17.69 27.42 10.94
C TRP A 86 18.97 26.89 11.60
N ARG A 87 18.81 25.96 12.53
CA ARG A 87 19.87 25.11 13.08
C ARG A 87 19.55 23.66 12.77
N SER A 88 20.55 22.87 12.39
CA SER A 88 20.36 21.47 11.99
C SER A 88 21.22 20.50 12.80
N TRP A 89 20.75 19.24 12.85
CA TRP A 89 21.42 18.10 13.47
C TRP A 89 21.29 16.88 12.57
N GLY A 90 22.38 16.15 12.41
CA GLY A 90 22.43 14.90 11.65
C GLY A 90 22.91 13.72 12.50
N VAL A 91 23.24 12.61 11.83
CA VAL A 91 23.72 11.39 12.49
C VAL A 91 25.01 11.64 13.28
N GLN A 92 25.88 12.51 12.76
CA GLN A 92 27.11 12.91 13.44
C GLN A 92 26.88 13.61 14.78
N ASP A 93 25.67 14.15 15.01
CA ASP A 93 25.30 14.85 16.24
C ASP A 93 24.57 13.94 17.24
N GLY A 94 24.32 12.68 16.88
CA GLY A 94 23.65 11.67 17.73
C GLY A 94 22.26 11.24 17.28
N LEU A 95 21.72 11.81 16.19
CA LEU A 95 20.46 11.35 15.59
C LEU A 95 20.62 9.90 15.07
N PRO A 96 19.72 8.95 15.39
CA PRO A 96 19.92 7.54 15.03
C PRO A 96 19.85 7.27 13.52
N HIS A 97 19.13 8.10 12.77
CA HIS A 97 18.97 7.94 11.33
C HIS A 97 18.72 9.30 10.64
N PRO A 98 19.23 9.55 9.42
CA PRO A 98 19.09 10.85 8.77
C PRO A 98 17.64 11.20 8.39
N VAL A 99 16.82 10.21 8.04
CA VAL A 99 15.43 10.43 7.67
C VAL A 99 14.56 10.57 8.92
N VAL A 100 14.02 11.76 9.13
CA VAL A 100 13.09 12.10 10.22
C VAL A 100 11.67 12.16 9.67
N LEU A 101 10.80 11.24 10.13
CA LEU A 101 9.45 11.04 9.61
C LEU A 101 8.37 11.71 10.45
N ALA A 102 8.61 11.88 11.74
CA ALA A 102 7.63 12.42 12.67
C ALA A 102 8.28 13.16 13.83
N LEU A 103 7.54 14.12 14.37
CA LEU A 103 8.01 15.04 15.40
C LEU A 103 6.84 15.38 16.32
N ASP A 104 7.03 15.21 17.62
CA ASP A 104 6.14 15.80 18.60
C ASP A 104 6.90 16.28 19.83
N VAL A 105 6.37 17.32 20.48
CA VAL A 105 6.99 17.94 21.64
C VAL A 105 6.14 17.65 22.85
N SER A 106 6.76 17.07 23.88
CA SER A 106 6.05 16.77 25.12
C SER A 106 5.59 18.08 25.78
N PRO A 107 4.27 18.30 25.97
CA PRO A 107 3.79 19.50 26.66
C PRO A 107 4.20 19.53 28.14
N ARG A 108 4.63 18.38 28.70
CA ARG A 108 5.01 18.23 30.11
C ARG A 108 6.49 18.48 30.36
N THR A 109 7.37 18.04 29.44
CA THR A 109 8.82 18.15 29.62
C THR A 109 9.50 19.13 28.66
N GLY A 110 8.84 19.49 27.56
CA GLY A 110 9.43 20.28 26.47
C GLY A 110 10.46 19.52 25.63
N ASP A 111 10.58 18.20 25.84
CA ASP A 111 11.47 17.36 25.02
C ASP A 111 10.84 17.08 23.66
N LEU A 112 11.67 17.06 22.64
CA LEU A 112 11.27 16.67 21.29
C LEU A 112 11.43 15.16 21.13
N TRP A 113 10.36 14.49 20.74
CA TRP A 113 10.37 13.09 20.32
C TRP A 113 10.34 13.01 18.80
N ILE A 114 11.14 12.08 18.27
CA ILE A 114 11.52 12.05 16.86
C ILE A 114 11.36 10.63 16.34
N GLY A 115 10.41 10.42 15.44
CA GLY A 115 10.29 9.19 14.66
C GLY A 115 11.25 9.22 13.47
N THR A 116 12.06 8.17 13.31
CA THR A 116 13.01 8.03 12.20
C THR A 116 12.86 6.68 11.50
N MET A 117 13.53 6.48 10.36
CA MET A 117 13.62 5.15 9.72
C MET A 117 14.62 4.19 10.40
N GLY A 118 15.24 4.60 11.52
CA GLY A 118 16.21 3.79 12.28
C GLY A 118 16.02 3.85 13.80
N GLY A 119 14.80 4.12 14.25
CA GLY A 119 14.39 4.11 15.65
C GLY A 119 13.62 5.35 16.07
N LEU A 120 13.18 5.33 17.33
CA LEU A 120 12.66 6.51 18.03
C LEU A 120 13.83 7.25 18.69
N ALA A 121 13.84 8.57 18.66
CA ALA A 121 14.79 9.38 19.41
C ALA A 121 14.09 10.41 20.30
N ARG A 122 14.75 10.75 21.41
CA ARG A 122 14.39 11.88 22.28
C ARG A 122 15.52 12.89 22.22
N PHE A 123 15.20 14.14 21.92
CA PHE A 123 16.11 15.28 22.00
C PHE A 123 15.78 16.12 23.23
N SER A 124 16.69 16.10 24.21
CA SER A 124 16.54 16.78 25.50
C SER A 124 17.83 17.48 25.89
N GLY A 125 17.76 18.78 26.22
CA GLY A 125 18.92 19.55 26.67
C GLY A 125 20.12 19.51 25.72
N GLY A 126 19.88 19.38 24.40
CA GLY A 126 20.94 19.31 23.39
C GLY A 126 21.53 17.93 23.14
N ARG A 127 20.96 16.85 23.71
CA ARG A 127 21.42 15.47 23.55
C ARG A 127 20.34 14.57 22.96
N PHE A 128 20.78 13.55 22.21
CA PHE A 128 19.92 12.50 21.67
C PHE A 128 20.02 11.22 22.50
N ASP A 129 18.87 10.69 22.88
CA ASP A 129 18.71 9.30 23.33
C ASP A 129 17.99 8.51 22.23
N ALA A 130 18.49 7.34 21.87
CA ALA A 130 17.94 6.52 20.78
C ALA A 130 17.37 5.19 21.30
N PHE A 131 16.21 4.81 20.78
CA PHE A 131 15.49 3.58 21.10
C PHE A 131 15.27 2.80 19.81
N THR A 132 15.82 1.60 19.74
CA THR A 132 15.65 0.68 18.61
C THR A 132 14.97 -0.60 19.07
N GLN A 133 14.47 -1.39 18.13
CA GLN A 133 13.84 -2.68 18.36
C GLN A 133 14.78 -3.63 19.12
N LEU A 134 16.10 -3.55 18.86
CA LEU A 134 17.09 -4.41 19.51
C LEU A 134 17.63 -3.85 20.84
N SER A 135 17.58 -2.53 21.04
CA SER A 135 18.11 -1.89 22.26
C SER A 135 17.05 -1.54 23.30
N SER A 136 15.76 -1.62 22.94
CA SER A 136 14.64 -1.17 23.75
C SER A 136 13.43 -2.12 23.63
N GLY A 137 12.20 -1.62 23.87
CA GLY A 137 10.96 -2.34 23.61
C GLY A 137 10.13 -1.76 22.46
N LEU A 138 10.75 -0.98 21.58
CA LEU A 138 10.14 -0.50 20.34
C LEU A 138 9.83 -1.69 19.41
N SER A 139 8.67 -1.68 18.76
CA SER A 139 8.21 -2.81 17.95
C SER A 139 8.88 -2.90 16.58
N ASN A 140 9.32 -1.78 16.00
CA ASN A 140 10.10 -1.70 14.76
C ASN A 140 10.91 -0.39 14.70
N ASP A 141 12.05 -0.40 14.02
CA ASP A 141 12.91 0.80 13.88
C ASP A 141 12.37 1.83 12.89
N PHE A 142 11.47 1.43 12.00
CA PHE A 142 10.82 2.36 11.09
C PHE A 142 9.60 2.99 11.78
N VAL A 143 9.80 4.15 12.40
CA VAL A 143 8.78 4.89 13.16
C VAL A 143 8.11 5.91 12.25
N ASN A 144 6.86 5.65 11.87
CA ASN A 144 6.07 6.50 10.98
C ASN A 144 5.53 7.74 11.69
N ASP A 145 5.15 7.60 12.96
CA ASP A 145 4.56 8.67 13.74
C ASP A 145 4.89 8.57 15.23
N VAL A 146 4.87 9.71 15.91
CA VAL A 146 5.08 9.81 17.35
C VAL A 146 4.14 10.85 17.94
N GLU A 147 3.44 10.49 19.02
CA GLU A 147 2.53 11.39 19.73
C GLU A 147 2.82 11.31 21.24
N CYS A 148 3.05 12.47 21.85
CA CYS A 148 3.19 12.60 23.29
C CYS A 148 1.80 12.67 23.91
N ASP A 149 1.54 11.82 24.89
CA ASP A 149 0.27 11.88 25.62
C ASP A 149 0.19 13.20 26.41
N PRO A 150 -0.80 14.07 26.16
CA PRO A 150 -0.90 15.34 26.86
C PRO A 150 -1.34 15.17 28.32
N ASP A 151 -1.98 14.04 28.64
CA ASP A 151 -2.60 13.78 29.94
C ASP A 151 -1.73 12.87 30.83
N GLU A 152 -0.81 12.09 30.24
CA GLU A 152 0.00 11.08 30.93
C GLU A 152 1.50 11.16 30.56
N ASP A 153 2.37 10.56 31.38
CA ASP A 153 3.81 10.42 31.08
C ASP A 153 4.07 9.29 30.07
N GLN A 154 3.40 9.33 28.91
CA GLN A 154 3.43 8.28 27.90
C GLN A 154 3.78 8.83 26.52
N ILE A 155 4.58 8.06 25.79
CA ILE A 155 4.92 8.33 24.38
C ILE A 155 4.41 7.17 23.54
N TRP A 156 3.66 7.50 22.49
CA TRP A 156 3.17 6.54 21.51
C TRP A 156 3.98 6.65 20.24
N ALA A 157 4.38 5.51 19.69
CA ALA A 157 5.09 5.40 18.42
C ALA A 157 4.32 4.46 17.49
N ALA A 158 3.87 4.98 16.35
CA ALA A 158 3.34 4.16 15.26
C ALA A 158 4.52 3.69 14.40
N THR A 159 4.64 2.38 14.20
CA THR A 159 5.80 1.80 13.50
C THR A 159 5.36 0.93 12.32
N ALA A 160 6.31 0.60 11.44
CA ALA A 160 6.10 -0.35 10.35
C ALA A 160 5.78 -1.79 10.82
N MET A 161 5.78 -2.07 12.13
CA MET A 161 5.29 -3.31 12.72
C MET A 161 4.72 -3.06 14.12
N GLY A 162 3.44 -2.79 14.20
CA GLY A 162 2.69 -2.51 15.43
C GLY A 162 2.88 -1.08 15.92
N ALA A 163 2.18 -0.75 17.00
CA ALA A 163 2.44 0.45 17.78
C ALA A 163 3.19 0.10 19.07
N SER A 164 3.97 1.05 19.56
CA SER A 164 4.65 0.97 20.85
C SER A 164 4.21 2.11 21.76
N ARG A 165 4.11 1.83 23.05
CA ARG A 165 3.93 2.83 24.09
C ARG A 165 5.05 2.72 25.12
N LEU A 166 5.74 3.83 25.36
CA LEU A 166 6.74 3.98 26.42
C LEU A 166 6.14 4.76 27.59
N ASP A 167 6.20 4.19 28.79
CA ASP A 167 5.90 4.89 30.05
C ASP A 167 7.18 5.55 30.57
N LEU A 168 7.22 6.88 30.64
CA LEU A 168 8.41 7.65 31.01
C LEU A 168 8.74 7.59 32.50
N ARG A 169 7.79 7.18 33.35
CA ARG A 169 8.00 7.07 34.81
C ARG A 169 8.71 5.77 35.16
N THR A 170 8.38 4.70 34.45
CA THR A 170 8.86 3.34 34.73
C THR A 170 9.92 2.87 33.73
N GLY A 171 9.97 3.47 32.54
CA GLY A 171 10.76 3.00 31.40
C GLY A 171 10.17 1.77 30.72
N ALA A 172 8.95 1.36 31.07
CA ALA A 172 8.32 0.16 30.55
C ALA A 172 7.76 0.39 29.14
N TRP A 173 7.98 -0.59 28.27
CA TRP A 173 7.43 -0.63 26.92
C TRP A 173 6.23 -1.56 26.85
N THR A 174 5.19 -1.15 26.11
CA THR A 174 4.07 -1.99 25.69
C THR A 174 4.02 -2.01 24.17
N VAL A 175 3.89 -3.20 23.57
CA VAL A 175 3.81 -3.39 22.11
C VAL A 175 2.41 -3.88 21.74
N PHE A 176 1.84 -3.30 20.68
CA PHE A 176 0.50 -3.58 20.17
C PHE A 176 0.59 -4.11 18.74
N THR A 177 0.12 -5.34 18.52
CA THR A 177 0.12 -6.04 17.21
C THR A 177 -1.19 -6.82 17.02
N GLU A 178 -1.35 -7.52 15.90
CA GLU A 178 -2.47 -8.44 15.63
C GLU A 178 -2.58 -9.59 16.64
N GLN A 179 -1.53 -9.83 17.43
CA GLN A 179 -1.50 -10.90 18.43
C GLN A 179 -2.22 -10.52 19.73
N ASN A 180 -2.33 -9.23 20.03
CA ASN A 180 -2.86 -8.73 21.29
C ASN A 180 -3.83 -7.55 21.15
N THR A 181 -4.11 -7.12 19.92
CA THR A 181 -5.12 -6.13 19.58
C THR A 181 -6.02 -6.63 18.46
N PRO A 182 -7.20 -6.00 18.22
CA PRO A 182 -8.06 -6.34 17.08
C PRO A 182 -7.46 -6.01 15.71
N MET A 183 -6.25 -5.44 15.66
CA MET A 183 -5.60 -5.05 14.43
C MET A 183 -5.51 -6.21 13.44
N ALA A 184 -6.15 -6.09 12.28
CA ALA A 184 -6.14 -7.15 11.27
C ALA A 184 -4.74 -7.34 10.65
N GLU A 185 -4.02 -6.24 10.48
CA GLU A 185 -2.62 -6.24 10.04
C GLU A 185 -1.86 -5.14 10.81
N PRO A 186 -0.67 -5.42 11.36
CA PRO A 186 -0.06 -4.58 12.41
C PRO A 186 0.55 -3.26 11.92
N TRP A 187 0.32 -2.80 10.71
CA TRP A 187 1.12 -1.72 10.12
C TRP A 187 0.57 -0.34 10.50
N THR A 188 1.12 0.28 11.54
CA THR A 188 0.60 1.56 12.03
C THR A 188 1.34 2.76 11.42
N TYR A 189 0.57 3.73 10.94
CA TYR A 189 1.07 4.92 10.25
C TYR A 189 0.99 6.18 11.08
N SER A 190 0.00 6.26 11.98
CA SER A 190 -0.26 7.47 12.74
C SER A 190 -0.87 7.15 14.09
N ALA A 191 -0.65 8.03 15.06
CA ALA A 191 -1.31 8.02 16.35
C ALA A 191 -1.90 9.41 16.64
N ALA A 192 -3.11 9.46 17.18
CA ALA A 192 -3.70 10.69 17.69
C ALA A 192 -4.25 10.47 19.08
N ILE A 193 -3.99 11.41 19.99
CA ILE A 193 -4.39 11.31 21.39
C ILE A 193 -5.27 12.52 21.73
N GLU A 194 -6.45 12.24 22.27
CA GLU A 194 -7.30 13.25 22.90
C GLU A 194 -8.05 12.60 24.07
N ARG A 195 -7.96 13.23 25.25
CA ARG A 195 -8.82 13.01 26.43
C ARG A 195 -9.28 11.56 26.61
N GLY A 196 -8.38 10.72 27.11
CA GLY A 196 -8.69 9.34 27.48
C GLY A 196 -8.77 8.35 26.32
N LYS A 197 -8.55 8.77 25.07
CA LYS A 197 -8.54 7.91 23.90
C LYS A 197 -7.26 8.02 23.09
N VAL A 198 -6.87 6.91 22.47
CA VAL A 198 -5.80 6.83 21.48
C VAL A 198 -6.38 6.26 20.20
N TYR A 199 -6.17 6.93 19.08
CA TYR A 199 -6.52 6.44 17.76
C TYR A 199 -5.25 6.05 17.02
N LEU A 200 -5.21 4.84 16.48
CA LEU A 200 -4.13 4.36 15.62
C LEU A 200 -4.66 4.22 14.20
N GLY A 201 -3.99 4.87 13.25
CA GLY A 201 -4.18 4.61 11.83
C GLY A 201 -3.39 3.37 11.42
N ALA A 202 -4.05 2.36 10.89
CA ALA A 202 -3.42 1.11 10.46
C ALA A 202 -3.67 0.85 8.97
N TRP A 203 -2.63 0.36 8.28
CA TRP A 203 -2.78 -0.18 6.93
C TRP A 203 -3.37 -1.57 7.00
N GLY A 204 -4.49 -1.80 6.34
CA GLY A 204 -5.19 -3.09 6.39
C GLY A 204 -6.02 -3.31 7.63
N GLY A 205 -6.24 -2.25 8.42
CA GLY A 205 -7.02 -2.29 9.64
C GLY A 205 -7.85 -1.03 9.90
N GLY A 206 -7.87 -0.07 8.97
CA GLY A 206 -8.63 1.17 9.11
C GLY A 206 -8.14 2.00 10.29
N VAL A 207 -9.01 2.25 11.27
CA VAL A 207 -8.70 2.99 12.50
C VAL A 207 -8.98 2.13 13.73
N LEU A 208 -8.04 2.09 14.67
CA LEU A 208 -8.21 1.45 15.96
C LEU A 208 -8.35 2.51 17.06
N GLU A 209 -9.39 2.40 17.88
CA GLU A 209 -9.62 3.26 19.04
C GLU A 209 -9.34 2.46 20.32
N LEU A 210 -8.50 3.01 21.19
CA LEU A 210 -8.24 2.52 22.53
C LEU A 210 -8.82 3.50 23.56
N GLU A 211 -9.74 3.02 24.40
CA GLU A 211 -10.20 3.72 25.59
C GLU A 211 -9.19 3.48 26.73
N LYS A 212 -8.38 4.48 27.07
CA LYS A 212 -7.24 4.36 28.01
C LYS A 212 -7.64 3.84 29.39
N THR A 213 -8.78 4.29 29.93
CA THR A 213 -9.22 3.88 31.28
C THR A 213 -9.64 2.42 31.35
N THR A 214 -10.35 1.92 30.32
CA THR A 214 -10.88 0.55 30.33
C THR A 214 -9.99 -0.45 29.61
N GLN A 215 -8.97 0.03 28.89
CA GLN A 215 -8.10 -0.75 27.99
C GLN A 215 -8.90 -1.55 26.95
N ARG A 216 -10.05 -1.00 26.53
CA ARG A 216 -10.91 -1.63 25.51
C ARG A 216 -10.58 -1.06 24.14
N TRP A 217 -10.45 -1.97 23.19
CA TRP A 217 -10.24 -1.66 21.79
C TRP A 217 -11.55 -1.69 21.01
N ARG A 218 -11.65 -0.80 20.03
CA ARG A 218 -12.67 -0.80 18.99
C ARG A 218 -12.00 -0.62 17.63
N GLU A 219 -12.44 -1.37 16.63
CA GLU A 219 -12.00 -1.20 15.25
C GLU A 219 -13.05 -0.43 14.44
N TYR A 220 -12.58 0.39 13.50
CA TYR A 220 -13.33 1.02 12.43
C TYR A 220 -12.69 0.61 11.11
N ARG A 221 -13.43 -0.12 10.29
CA ARG A 221 -13.01 -0.65 8.99
C ARG A 221 -14.11 -0.44 7.96
N ASP A 222 -13.76 -0.54 6.70
CA ASP A 222 -14.73 -0.76 5.63
C ASP A 222 -15.64 -1.94 6.00
N PRO A 223 -16.98 -1.81 5.92
CA PRO A 223 -17.91 -2.89 6.23
C PRO A 223 -17.69 -4.18 5.45
N ASP A 224 -17.19 -4.12 4.21
CA ASP A 224 -16.88 -5.32 3.42
C ASP A 224 -15.54 -5.97 3.80
N LYS A 225 -14.67 -5.21 4.50
CA LYS A 225 -13.35 -5.61 5.00
C LYS A 225 -12.34 -5.96 3.91
N GLU A 226 -12.60 -5.55 2.67
CA GLU A 226 -11.69 -5.69 1.56
C GLU A 226 -10.74 -4.48 1.50
N MET A 227 -9.63 -4.64 0.79
CA MET A 227 -8.56 -3.64 0.70
C MET A 227 -8.67 -2.78 -0.56
N GLU A 228 -9.83 -2.81 -1.20
CA GLU A 228 -10.11 -2.13 -2.45
C GLU A 228 -10.75 -0.77 -2.20
N ILE A 229 -11.15 -0.10 -3.29
CA ILE A 229 -11.84 1.18 -3.22
C ILE A 229 -13.15 1.04 -2.45
N ASP A 230 -13.42 1.95 -1.51
CA ASP A 230 -14.69 2.05 -0.81
C ASP A 230 -15.83 2.15 -1.84
N LEU A 231 -16.72 1.17 -1.81
CA LEU A 231 -17.82 1.01 -2.76
C LEU A 231 -19.09 1.73 -2.28
N LEU A 232 -19.18 2.01 -0.98
CA LEU A 232 -20.36 2.53 -0.31
C LEU A 232 -19.97 3.72 0.57
N PRO A 233 -19.94 4.93 0.01
CA PRO A 233 -19.52 6.10 0.77
C PRO A 233 -20.38 6.29 2.04
N ASP A 234 -19.72 6.79 3.09
CA ASP A 234 -20.31 7.14 4.40
C ASP A 234 -20.66 5.97 5.34
N ASP A 235 -20.25 4.74 5.06
CA ASP A 235 -20.53 3.57 5.92
C ASP A 235 -19.37 3.16 6.85
N GLY A 236 -18.18 3.71 6.62
CA GLY A 236 -16.96 3.50 7.40
C GLY A 236 -15.88 4.53 7.09
N PRO A 237 -14.61 4.27 7.48
CA PRO A 237 -13.46 4.97 6.92
C PRO A 237 -13.46 4.83 5.39
N VAL A 238 -12.95 5.83 4.67
CA VAL A 238 -12.94 5.84 3.18
C VAL A 238 -12.07 4.73 2.57
N HIS A 239 -11.23 4.09 3.39
CA HIS A 239 -10.45 2.92 3.02
C HIS A 239 -9.86 2.28 4.28
N ASP A 240 -9.62 0.97 4.24
CA ASP A 240 -8.86 0.24 5.26
C ASP A 240 -7.36 0.60 5.34
N VAL A 241 -6.87 1.49 4.46
CA VAL A 241 -5.53 2.06 4.48
C VAL A 241 -5.61 3.44 5.09
N THR A 242 -5.28 3.56 6.37
CA THR A 242 -5.19 4.86 7.03
C THR A 242 -3.75 5.35 7.06
N ALA A 243 -3.49 6.46 6.38
CA ALA A 243 -2.19 7.14 6.33
C ALA A 243 -2.01 8.18 7.45
N GLY A 244 -3.12 8.71 8.00
CA GLY A 244 -3.11 9.68 9.08
C GLY A 244 -4.45 9.71 9.82
N VAL A 245 -4.41 9.97 11.13
CA VAL A 245 -5.59 10.29 11.93
C VAL A 245 -5.34 11.52 12.76
N ASP A 246 -6.37 12.33 12.98
CA ASP A 246 -6.37 13.33 14.04
C ASP A 246 -7.77 13.39 14.67
N PHE A 247 -7.81 13.58 15.98
CA PHE A 247 -9.04 13.63 16.75
C PHE A 247 -9.03 14.87 17.63
N ARG A 248 -9.94 15.80 17.32
CA ARG A 248 -10.09 17.09 18.00
C ARG A 248 -11.56 17.47 18.09
N ASP A 249 -11.98 18.04 19.21
CA ASP A 249 -13.36 18.52 19.43
C ASP A 249 -14.44 17.46 19.16
N GLY A 250 -14.14 16.20 19.43
CA GLY A 250 -15.06 15.08 19.22
C GLY A 250 -15.23 14.68 17.75
N LEU A 251 -14.39 15.18 16.85
CA LEU A 251 -14.36 14.80 15.44
C LEU A 251 -13.08 14.03 15.13
N LEU A 252 -13.24 12.81 14.63
CA LEU A 252 -12.14 12.00 14.10
C LEU A 252 -12.04 12.26 12.61
N TRP A 253 -10.85 12.64 12.16
CA TRP A 253 -10.50 12.74 10.75
C TRP A 253 -9.56 11.60 10.39
N GLN A 254 -9.80 11.00 9.23
CA GLN A 254 -9.01 9.91 8.70
C GLN A 254 -8.53 10.28 7.30
N ALA A 255 -7.21 10.33 7.14
CA ALA A 255 -6.53 10.50 5.86
C ALA A 255 -6.17 9.12 5.30
N SER A 256 -6.40 8.93 4.00
CA SER A 256 -5.99 7.75 3.25
C SER A 256 -5.39 8.16 1.92
N TYR A 257 -4.69 7.23 1.25
CA TYR A 257 -4.24 7.44 -0.12
C TYR A 257 -5.38 7.41 -1.16
N PHE A 258 -6.63 7.30 -0.71
CA PHE A 258 -7.83 7.13 -1.53
C PHE A 258 -8.93 8.16 -1.22
N GLY A 259 -8.69 9.10 -0.30
CA GLY A 259 -9.65 10.13 0.10
C GLY A 259 -9.51 10.54 1.56
N LEU A 260 -10.48 11.32 2.03
CA LEU A 260 -10.61 11.76 3.41
C LEU A 260 -11.92 11.23 4.01
N ALA A 261 -11.92 10.83 5.28
CA ALA A 261 -13.15 10.56 6.02
C ALA A 261 -13.23 11.36 7.33
N ARG A 262 -14.46 11.58 7.80
CA ARG A 262 -14.77 12.18 9.09
C ARG A 262 -15.77 11.34 9.86
N TYR A 263 -15.53 11.15 11.16
CA TYR A 263 -16.47 10.52 12.08
C TYR A 263 -16.80 11.45 13.25
N ASP A 264 -18.09 11.65 13.50
CA ASP A 264 -18.59 12.55 14.55
C ASP A 264 -19.08 11.83 15.82
N GLY A 265 -18.73 10.54 15.95
CA GLY A 265 -19.23 9.67 17.01
C GLY A 265 -20.57 9.00 16.70
N ARG A 266 -21.21 9.34 15.57
CA ARG A 266 -22.48 8.73 15.13
C ARG A 266 -22.44 8.26 13.67
N ALA A 267 -21.88 9.07 12.78
CA ALA A 267 -21.87 8.80 11.34
C ALA A 267 -20.50 9.10 10.74
N TRP A 268 -20.15 8.30 9.73
CA TRP A 268 -19.03 8.56 8.84
C TRP A 268 -19.46 9.48 7.70
N ARG A 269 -18.50 10.23 7.17
CA ARG A 269 -18.61 10.97 5.91
C ARG A 269 -17.32 10.84 5.13
N SER A 270 -17.41 10.40 3.88
CA SER A 270 -16.29 10.25 2.95
C SER A 270 -16.23 11.46 2.00
N TYR A 271 -15.03 11.83 1.58
CA TYR A 271 -14.77 12.94 0.67
C TYR A 271 -13.70 12.56 -0.33
N PHE A 272 -14.02 12.73 -1.62
CA PHE A 272 -13.13 12.47 -2.74
C PHE A 272 -12.88 13.76 -3.53
N ALA A 273 -11.80 13.84 -4.29
CA ALA A 273 -11.43 15.00 -5.10
C ALA A 273 -12.47 15.29 -6.20
N GLU A 274 -13.22 14.27 -6.61
CA GLU A 274 -14.24 14.33 -7.65
C GLU A 274 -15.58 14.88 -7.15
N ASP A 275 -15.86 14.78 -5.85
CA ASP A 275 -17.15 15.16 -5.24
C ASP A 275 -17.06 16.19 -4.10
N SER A 276 -15.85 16.64 -3.79
CA SER A 276 -15.55 17.65 -2.77
C SER A 276 -14.55 18.69 -3.26
N GLY A 277 -14.15 19.61 -2.37
CA GLY A 277 -13.08 20.56 -2.63
C GLY A 277 -11.66 20.01 -2.44
N LEU A 278 -11.51 18.72 -2.10
CA LEU A 278 -10.24 18.09 -1.79
C LEU A 278 -9.24 18.21 -2.97
N ALA A 279 -8.01 18.61 -2.67
CA ALA A 279 -6.99 18.82 -3.69
C ALA A 279 -6.55 17.53 -4.40
N SER A 280 -6.60 16.38 -3.72
CA SER A 280 -6.32 15.05 -4.27
C SER A 280 -6.77 13.97 -3.31
N ASN A 281 -7.16 12.81 -3.85
CA ASN A 281 -7.46 11.61 -3.07
C ASN A 281 -6.24 11.04 -2.36
N PHE A 282 -5.02 11.38 -2.79
CA PHE A 282 -3.80 10.98 -2.09
C PHE A 282 -3.58 11.85 -0.85
N VAL A 283 -4.32 11.59 0.23
CA VAL A 283 -4.22 12.31 1.51
C VAL A 283 -3.28 11.57 2.44
N GLN A 284 -2.09 12.12 2.64
CA GLN A 284 -1.03 11.43 3.37
C GLN A 284 -0.87 11.87 4.82
N PHE A 285 -1.45 13.02 5.19
CA PHE A 285 -1.40 13.57 6.52
C PHE A 285 -2.63 14.46 6.74
N VAL A 286 -3.19 14.43 7.95
CA VAL A 286 -4.27 15.31 8.38
C VAL A 286 -3.95 15.87 9.74
N ARG A 287 -4.25 17.15 9.93
CA ARG A 287 -4.21 17.79 11.25
C ARG A 287 -5.40 18.72 11.45
N ALA A 288 -6.08 18.57 12.56
CA ALA A 288 -7.24 19.35 12.92
C ALA A 288 -6.87 20.51 13.84
N ARG A 289 -7.49 21.68 13.59
CA ARG A 289 -7.54 22.81 14.52
C ARG A 289 -9.00 23.10 14.81
N GLY A 290 -9.42 22.72 16.02
CA GLY A 290 -10.83 22.65 16.36
C GLY A 290 -11.59 21.71 15.43
N ARG A 291 -12.62 22.20 14.74
CA ARG A 291 -13.44 21.42 13.80
C ARG A 291 -12.92 21.37 12.37
N VAL A 292 -11.87 22.13 12.04
CA VAL A 292 -11.33 22.24 10.68
C VAL A 292 -10.15 21.30 10.51
N ALA A 293 -10.22 20.39 9.54
CA ALA A 293 -9.10 19.55 9.12
C ALA A 293 -8.27 20.21 8.03
N TRP A 294 -6.96 20.13 8.17
CA TRP A 294 -5.96 20.50 7.16
C TRP A 294 -5.33 19.23 6.60
N CYS A 295 -5.54 19.00 5.31
CA CYS A 295 -5.23 17.78 4.59
C CYS A 295 -4.07 18.04 3.63
N ALA A 296 -2.94 17.38 3.90
CA ALA A 296 -1.74 17.41 3.09
C ALA A 296 -1.83 16.33 2.00
N THR A 297 -1.68 16.75 0.73
CA THR A 297 -1.86 15.88 -0.45
C THR A 297 -0.72 16.04 -1.46
N ASP A 298 -0.69 15.17 -2.47
CA ASP A 298 0.29 15.25 -3.58
C ASP A 298 0.06 16.41 -4.56
N LYS A 299 -1.16 16.96 -4.59
CA LYS A 299 -1.58 18.04 -5.51
C LYS A 299 -2.01 19.32 -4.78
N GLY A 300 -1.72 19.45 -3.49
CA GLY A 300 -1.94 20.68 -2.73
C GLY A 300 -2.25 20.47 -1.24
N LEU A 301 -2.70 21.56 -0.62
CA LEU A 301 -3.22 21.59 0.75
C LEU A 301 -4.72 21.84 0.71
N SER A 302 -5.53 21.13 1.48
CA SER A 302 -6.97 21.39 1.61
C SER A 302 -7.34 21.68 3.05
N ALA A 303 -8.25 22.61 3.30
CA ALA A 303 -8.84 22.87 4.61
C ALA A 303 -10.36 22.69 4.54
N THR A 304 -10.95 22.01 5.53
CA THR A 304 -12.40 21.69 5.51
C THR A 304 -13.01 21.55 6.90
N ASP A 305 -14.26 22.00 7.04
CA ASP A 305 -15.13 21.71 8.20
C ASP A 305 -16.10 20.53 7.92
N GLY A 306 -15.99 19.93 6.73
CA GLY A 306 -16.85 18.88 6.18
C GLY A 306 -17.90 19.39 5.18
N ALA A 307 -18.16 20.70 5.11
CA ALA A 307 -19.10 21.29 4.15
C ALA A 307 -18.41 22.27 3.21
N ASN A 308 -17.56 23.13 3.78
CA ASN A 308 -16.84 24.18 3.09
C ASN A 308 -15.38 23.77 2.91
N TRP A 309 -14.79 24.15 1.78
CA TRP A 309 -13.45 23.77 1.39
C TRP A 309 -12.65 24.97 0.91
N VAL A 310 -11.40 25.04 1.34
CA VAL A 310 -10.38 25.92 0.78
C VAL A 310 -9.16 25.09 0.41
N SER A 311 -8.80 25.08 -0.87
CA SER A 311 -7.69 24.30 -1.40
C SER A 311 -6.63 25.17 -2.05
N TYR A 312 -5.39 24.94 -1.68
CA TYR A 312 -4.22 25.71 -2.11
C TYR A 312 -3.39 24.87 -3.07
N ARG A 313 -2.91 25.48 -4.16
CA ARG A 313 -1.99 24.88 -5.12
C ARG A 313 -0.92 25.88 -5.56
N ARG A 314 0.22 25.37 -6.02
CA ARG A 314 1.24 26.15 -6.73
C ARG A 314 1.07 25.94 -8.23
N ALA A 315 0.86 27.02 -8.98
CA ALA A 315 0.83 27.00 -10.44
C ALA A 315 2.25 26.90 -11.02
N GLU A 316 2.36 26.51 -12.28
CA GLU A 316 3.66 26.37 -12.96
C GLU A 316 4.45 27.69 -13.03
N ASP A 317 3.75 28.82 -13.13
CA ASP A 317 4.36 30.16 -13.12
C ASP A 317 4.81 30.63 -11.72
N GLY A 318 4.61 29.81 -10.69
CA GLY A 318 5.00 30.07 -9.30
C GLY A 318 3.98 30.84 -8.47
N ARG A 319 2.86 31.30 -9.07
CA ARG A 319 1.77 31.93 -8.32
C ARG A 319 0.96 30.90 -7.54
N GLY A 320 0.30 31.36 -6.48
CA GLY A 320 -0.58 30.51 -5.69
C GLY A 320 -1.99 30.52 -6.26
N GLU A 321 -2.66 29.39 -6.20
CA GLU A 321 -4.07 29.25 -6.54
C GLU A 321 -4.84 28.81 -5.29
N VAL A 322 -5.87 29.58 -4.92
CA VAL A 322 -6.74 29.31 -3.77
C VAL A 322 -8.16 29.07 -4.28
N ARG A 323 -8.64 27.84 -4.13
CA ARG A 323 -9.96 27.41 -4.60
C ARG A 323 -10.92 27.28 -3.43
N PHE A 324 -12.09 27.88 -3.58
CA PHE A 324 -13.20 27.82 -2.64
C PHE A 324 -14.28 26.93 -3.22
N SER A 325 -14.82 26.04 -2.42
CA SER A 325 -15.92 25.17 -2.84
C SER A 325 -16.79 24.75 -1.67
N ARG A 326 -18.01 24.31 -1.99
CA ARG A 326 -18.95 23.71 -1.05
C ARG A 326 -19.40 22.36 -1.62
N GLY A 327 -18.95 21.27 -1.01
CA GLY A 327 -18.96 19.97 -1.69
C GLY A 327 -18.33 20.07 -3.08
N ARG A 328 -18.98 19.51 -4.11
CA ARG A 328 -18.52 19.57 -5.50
C ARG A 328 -18.74 20.91 -6.21
N GLU A 329 -19.44 21.87 -5.60
CA GLU A 329 -19.78 23.12 -6.27
C GLU A 329 -18.60 24.11 -6.15
N PRO A 330 -17.90 24.43 -7.26
CA PRO A 330 -16.86 25.44 -7.22
C PRO A 330 -17.50 26.80 -6.96
N ALA A 331 -17.00 27.51 -5.95
CA ALA A 331 -17.49 28.82 -5.58
C ALA A 331 -16.63 29.92 -6.21
N ALA A 332 -15.31 29.82 -6.08
CA ALA A 332 -14.37 30.77 -6.67
C ALA A 332 -12.93 30.26 -6.68
N THR A 333 -12.10 30.91 -7.50
CA THR A 333 -10.65 30.75 -7.50
C THR A 333 -9.98 32.12 -7.37
N LEU A 334 -9.05 32.25 -6.43
CA LEU A 334 -8.19 33.41 -6.27
C LEU A 334 -6.76 33.04 -6.68
N VAL A 335 -6.04 34.01 -7.22
CA VAL A 335 -4.62 33.88 -7.52
C VAL A 335 -3.84 34.80 -6.60
N THR A 336 -2.85 34.26 -5.91
CA THR A 336 -1.98 34.97 -4.97
C THR A 336 -0.61 35.21 -5.59
N GLU A 337 0.06 36.29 -5.19
CA GLU A 337 1.40 36.64 -5.70
C GLU A 337 2.48 35.64 -5.26
N SER A 338 2.23 34.90 -4.19
CA SER A 338 3.12 33.89 -3.64
C SER A 338 2.40 32.56 -3.46
N ALA A 339 3.14 31.47 -3.44
CA ALA A 339 2.65 30.12 -3.20
C ALA A 339 3.55 29.39 -2.21
N MET A 340 3.03 28.30 -1.65
CA MET A 340 3.86 27.29 -1.00
C MET A 340 4.98 26.80 -1.91
N ALA A 341 6.04 26.23 -1.33
CA ALA A 341 7.26 25.87 -2.02
C ALA A 341 7.01 24.79 -3.09
N HIS A 342 6.12 23.83 -2.78
CA HIS A 342 5.70 22.77 -3.68
C HIS A 342 4.26 22.33 -3.38
N SER A 343 3.53 21.84 -4.40
CA SER A 343 2.14 21.37 -4.24
C SER A 343 2.06 20.02 -3.51
N PHE A 344 3.12 19.23 -3.52
CA PHE A 344 3.20 18.00 -2.73
C PHE A 344 3.53 18.34 -1.28
N VAL A 345 2.49 18.43 -0.45
CA VAL A 345 2.56 18.82 0.97
C VAL A 345 2.56 17.58 1.83
N LEU A 346 3.53 17.45 2.75
CA LEU A 346 3.79 16.26 3.57
C LEU A 346 3.36 16.40 5.03
N GLY A 347 3.25 17.63 5.54
CA GLY A 347 2.86 17.88 6.92
C GLY A 347 2.42 19.32 7.15
N VAL A 348 1.64 19.53 8.21
CA VAL A 348 1.04 20.83 8.57
C VAL A 348 1.09 21.02 10.08
N ASP A 349 1.46 22.22 10.52
CA ASP A 349 1.26 22.67 11.90
C ASP A 349 0.99 24.18 11.95
N PHE A 350 0.59 24.67 13.12
CA PHE A 350 0.07 26.02 13.33
C PHE A 350 0.94 26.81 14.32
N GLN A 351 1.16 28.08 14.01
CA GLN A 351 1.73 29.06 14.92
C GLN A 351 0.77 30.25 14.97
N ASP A 352 -0.11 30.28 15.98
CA ASP A 352 -1.29 31.15 16.00
C ASP A 352 -2.07 31.00 14.68
N ASP A 353 -2.35 32.09 13.95
CA ASP A 353 -3.05 32.05 12.67
C ASP A 353 -2.14 31.79 11.45
N MET A 354 -0.84 31.58 11.68
CA MET A 354 0.10 31.16 10.65
C MET A 354 0.12 29.64 10.50
N LEU A 355 0.42 29.20 9.28
CA LEU A 355 0.67 27.80 8.96
C LEU A 355 2.13 27.57 8.65
N TRP A 356 2.62 26.41 9.05
CA TRP A 356 3.91 25.87 8.65
C TRP A 356 3.70 24.54 7.94
N LEU A 357 4.25 24.44 6.73
CA LEU A 357 4.11 23.26 5.88
C LEU A 357 5.46 22.60 5.66
N ALA A 358 5.48 21.27 5.81
CA ALA A 358 6.50 20.42 5.21
C ALA A 358 6.09 20.09 3.76
N THR A 359 7.01 20.24 2.81
CA THR A 359 6.76 19.94 1.39
C THR A 359 7.90 19.13 0.79
N GLU A 360 7.69 18.55 -0.38
CA GLU A 360 8.75 17.90 -1.17
C GLU A 360 9.93 18.85 -1.51
N GLN A 361 9.73 20.17 -1.43
CA GLN A 361 10.75 21.17 -1.80
C GLN A 361 10.91 22.30 -0.77
N GLY A 362 10.99 21.95 0.51
CA GLY A 362 11.35 22.85 1.59
C GLY A 362 10.20 23.07 2.57
N VAL A 363 10.35 24.11 3.39
CA VAL A 363 9.34 24.54 4.36
C VAL A 363 8.62 25.78 3.84
N SER A 364 7.31 25.85 4.01
CA SER A 364 6.52 27.05 3.71
C SER A 364 5.85 27.60 4.96
N ARG A 365 6.03 28.89 5.22
CA ARG A 365 5.27 29.64 6.22
C ARG A 365 4.16 30.43 5.52
N GLY A 366 2.92 30.07 5.79
CA GLY A 366 1.72 30.72 5.30
C GLY A 366 1.18 31.73 6.30
N GLN A 367 0.82 32.92 5.81
CA GLN A 367 0.21 33.98 6.61
C GLN A 367 -1.14 34.38 6.02
N PRO A 368 -2.14 34.66 6.89
CA PRO A 368 -3.39 35.25 6.44
C PRO A 368 -3.14 36.58 5.76
N ASP A 369 -3.87 36.85 4.68
CA ASP A 369 -3.82 38.15 4.01
C ASP A 369 -5.13 38.91 4.24
N PRO A 370 -5.12 39.96 5.08
CA PRO A 370 -6.32 40.74 5.38
C PRO A 370 -6.80 41.57 4.18
N HIS A 371 -5.99 41.71 3.12
CA HIS A 371 -6.39 42.38 1.88
C HIS A 371 -7.00 41.42 0.87
N LEU A 372 -6.98 40.11 1.13
CA LEU A 372 -7.61 39.11 0.27
C LEU A 372 -9.12 39.19 0.43
N THR A 373 -9.81 39.69 -0.59
CA THR A 373 -11.28 39.73 -0.58
C THR A 373 -11.79 38.34 -0.95
N ILE A 374 -12.37 37.64 0.02
CA ILE A 374 -12.98 36.33 -0.20
C ILE A 374 -14.29 36.55 -0.97
N PRO A 375 -14.45 35.98 -2.17
CA PRO A 375 -15.68 36.10 -2.92
C PRO A 375 -16.82 35.36 -2.20
N PRO A 376 -18.05 35.89 -2.25
CA PRO A 376 -19.19 35.25 -1.60
C PRO A 376 -19.43 33.86 -2.17
N ILE A 377 -19.46 32.86 -1.30
CA ILE A 377 -19.79 31.47 -1.67
C ILE A 377 -21.31 31.40 -1.82
N PRO A 378 -21.85 31.08 -3.02
CA PRO A 378 -23.30 30.99 -3.20
C PRO A 378 -23.92 30.02 -2.20
N ALA A 379 -25.05 30.40 -1.59
CA ALA A 379 -25.86 29.46 -0.83
C ALA A 379 -26.29 28.33 -1.76
N ALA A 380 -26.15 27.07 -1.31
CA ALA A 380 -26.49 25.89 -2.10
C ALA A 380 -27.87 26.07 -2.73
N GLY A 381 -27.90 26.25 -4.05
CA GLY A 381 -29.15 26.18 -4.78
C GLY A 381 -29.68 24.76 -4.64
N ALA A 382 -30.97 24.59 -4.45
CA ALA A 382 -31.63 23.30 -4.66
C ALA A 382 -31.61 22.96 -6.17
N ALA A 383 -30.43 22.94 -6.78
CA ALA A 383 -30.24 22.37 -8.09
C ALA A 383 -30.24 20.85 -7.87
N ALA A 384 -31.23 20.20 -8.48
CA ALA A 384 -31.24 18.76 -8.58
C ALA A 384 -29.85 18.28 -8.98
N LEU A 385 -29.35 17.24 -8.32
CA LEU A 385 -28.13 16.56 -8.70
C LEU A 385 -28.14 16.44 -10.23
N PRO A 386 -27.16 16.97 -10.98
CA PRO A 386 -27.00 16.58 -12.37
C PRO A 386 -27.00 15.05 -12.35
N ALA A 387 -27.80 14.45 -13.23
CA ALA A 387 -27.72 13.02 -13.46
C ALA A 387 -26.22 12.69 -13.60
N PRO A 388 -25.73 11.61 -12.96
CA PRO A 388 -24.32 11.22 -13.07
C PRO A 388 -23.92 11.37 -14.52
N ALA A 389 -22.81 12.07 -14.77
CA ALA A 389 -22.27 12.22 -16.11
C ALA A 389 -22.33 10.83 -16.75
N ALA A 390 -22.87 10.74 -17.98
CA ALA A 390 -22.91 9.47 -18.69
C ALA A 390 -21.53 8.84 -18.54
N PRO A 391 -21.43 7.59 -18.05
CA PRO A 391 -20.14 7.00 -17.74
C PRO A 391 -19.23 7.25 -18.93
N ALA A 392 -18.05 7.80 -18.66
CA ALA A 392 -17.03 7.95 -19.69
C ALA A 392 -17.00 6.63 -20.47
N ALA A 393 -17.02 6.70 -21.80
CA ALA A 393 -17.06 5.51 -22.64
C ALA A 393 -16.09 4.50 -22.05
N VAL A 394 -16.60 3.34 -21.58
CA VAL A 394 -15.82 2.36 -20.82
C VAL A 394 -14.49 2.22 -21.55
N PRO A 395 -13.36 2.60 -20.92
CA PRO A 395 -12.05 2.54 -21.56
C PRO A 395 -11.92 1.17 -22.22
N ALA A 396 -11.25 1.11 -23.38
CA ALA A 396 -11.07 -0.12 -24.16
C ALA A 396 -11.02 -1.37 -23.25
N ARG A 397 -11.98 -2.28 -23.44
CA ARG A 397 -12.33 -3.44 -22.58
C ARG A 397 -11.22 -3.80 -21.59
N PHE A 398 -11.52 -3.76 -20.29
CA PHE A 398 -10.63 -4.26 -19.26
C PHE A 398 -10.12 -5.66 -19.62
N HIS A 399 -8.87 -5.76 -20.02
CA HIS A 399 -8.29 -7.02 -20.47
C HIS A 399 -7.36 -7.57 -19.40
N TYR A 400 -7.95 -8.01 -18.29
CA TYR A 400 -7.18 -8.63 -17.21
C TYR A 400 -6.95 -10.11 -17.52
N ALA A 401 -5.82 -10.42 -18.16
CA ALA A 401 -5.37 -11.78 -18.44
C ALA A 401 -6.41 -12.70 -19.12
N ASN A 402 -7.21 -12.16 -20.05
CA ASN A 402 -8.28 -12.90 -20.73
C ASN A 402 -9.37 -13.45 -19.77
N THR A 403 -9.54 -12.85 -18.59
CA THR A 403 -10.58 -13.24 -17.62
C THR A 403 -11.97 -13.01 -18.20
N PRO A 404 -12.88 -14.00 -18.15
CA PRO A 404 -14.29 -13.80 -18.50
C PRO A 404 -14.92 -12.65 -17.73
N GLU A 405 -15.71 -11.81 -18.40
CA GLU A 405 -16.30 -10.60 -17.81
C GLU A 405 -17.11 -10.90 -16.54
N GLU A 406 -17.77 -12.05 -16.49
CA GLU A 406 -18.59 -12.43 -15.35
C GLU A 406 -17.79 -12.75 -14.06
N LEU A 407 -16.51 -13.08 -14.21
CA LEU A 407 -15.58 -13.37 -13.11
C LEU A 407 -14.95 -12.10 -12.55
N LEU A 408 -14.96 -11.01 -13.32
CA LEU A 408 -14.42 -9.73 -12.88
C LEU A 408 -15.23 -9.19 -11.69
N PRO A 409 -14.57 -8.87 -10.56
CA PRO A 409 -15.20 -8.16 -9.45
C PRO A 409 -15.74 -6.81 -9.93
N TYR A 410 -16.86 -6.38 -9.34
CA TYR A 410 -17.45 -5.05 -9.55
C TYR A 410 -17.57 -4.60 -11.01
N ARG A 411 -17.77 -5.54 -11.94
CA ARG A 411 -17.87 -5.29 -13.40
C ARG A 411 -18.91 -4.26 -13.83
N HIS A 412 -19.78 -3.81 -12.92
CA HIS A 412 -20.79 -2.79 -13.15
C HIS A 412 -20.45 -1.42 -12.53
N LEU A 413 -19.30 -1.28 -11.87
CA LEU A 413 -18.81 -0.05 -11.23
C LEU A 413 -17.60 0.50 -12.00
N GLY A 414 -17.75 1.68 -12.60
CA GLY A 414 -16.70 2.32 -13.41
C GLY A 414 -15.43 2.63 -12.60
N VAL A 415 -15.60 3.04 -11.34
CA VAL A 415 -14.52 3.42 -10.42
C VAL A 415 -13.50 2.28 -10.23
N TYR A 416 -13.98 1.04 -10.09
CA TYR A 416 -13.10 -0.13 -9.99
C TYR A 416 -12.25 -0.33 -11.26
N HIS A 417 -12.82 -0.08 -12.44
CA HIS A 417 -12.12 -0.24 -13.71
C HIS A 417 -11.10 0.88 -13.98
N GLU A 418 -11.44 2.11 -13.60
CA GLU A 418 -10.56 3.28 -13.72
C GLU A 418 -9.27 3.09 -12.92
N PHE A 419 -9.34 2.41 -11.77
CA PHE A 419 -8.18 2.07 -10.94
C PHE A 419 -7.10 1.27 -11.71
N PHE A 420 -7.50 0.30 -12.53
CA PHE A 420 -6.57 -0.56 -13.30
C PHE A 420 -6.25 -0.05 -14.71
N THR A 421 -6.82 1.08 -15.11
CA THR A 421 -6.58 1.69 -16.42
C THR A 421 -5.86 3.04 -16.33
N THR A 422 -5.92 3.70 -15.19
CA THR A 422 -5.20 4.96 -14.91
C THR A 422 -3.83 4.66 -14.32
N ALA A 423 -2.78 5.23 -14.90
CA ALA A 423 -1.43 5.02 -14.39
C ALA A 423 -1.23 5.82 -13.09
N PRO A 424 -0.64 5.22 -12.03
CA PRO A 424 -0.27 5.96 -10.83
C PRO A 424 0.70 7.09 -11.19
N GLU A 425 0.43 8.29 -10.68
CA GLU A 425 1.33 9.44 -10.83
C GLU A 425 2.24 9.55 -9.60
N PHE A 426 3.46 10.04 -9.81
CA PHE A 426 4.32 10.49 -8.72
C PHE A 426 4.76 11.92 -9.02
N LEU A 427 4.29 12.87 -8.21
CA LEU A 427 4.50 14.30 -8.42
C LEU A 427 5.64 14.90 -7.60
N GLY A 428 6.41 14.09 -6.87
CA GLY A 428 7.53 14.59 -6.07
C GLY A 428 8.69 15.07 -6.93
N VAL A 429 9.55 15.90 -6.31
CA VAL A 429 10.68 16.57 -6.96
C VAL A 429 11.89 15.67 -7.22
N GLY A 430 11.80 14.36 -6.90
CA GLY A 430 12.90 13.41 -7.01
C GLY A 430 13.60 13.39 -8.39
N ARG A 431 12.92 13.82 -9.47
CA ARG A 431 13.47 13.94 -10.84
C ARG A 431 14.56 15.00 -10.97
N GLU A 432 14.58 15.98 -10.07
CA GLU A 432 15.54 17.09 -10.04
C GLU A 432 16.83 16.70 -9.31
N LYS A 433 16.80 15.62 -8.50
CA LYS A 433 17.98 15.13 -7.77
C LYS A 433 19.11 14.81 -8.79
N PRO A 434 20.30 15.41 -8.64
CA PRO A 434 21.40 15.19 -9.57
C PRO A 434 21.91 13.74 -9.48
N ALA A 435 22.40 13.21 -10.59
CA ALA A 435 23.09 11.93 -10.57
C ALA A 435 24.42 12.08 -9.79
N LEU A 436 24.65 11.20 -8.82
CA LEU A 436 25.92 11.15 -8.09
C LEU A 436 26.92 10.26 -8.83
N PRO A 437 28.22 10.60 -8.84
CA PRO A 437 29.26 9.71 -9.33
C PRO A 437 29.26 8.40 -8.55
N VAL A 438 29.37 7.27 -9.25
CA VAL A 438 29.44 5.94 -8.64
C VAL A 438 30.58 5.14 -9.25
N THR A 439 31.19 4.26 -8.45
CA THR A 439 32.18 3.27 -8.90
C THR A 439 31.52 1.97 -9.38
N GLU A 440 30.25 1.77 -9.04
CA GLU A 440 29.42 0.65 -9.46
C GLU A 440 27.94 1.03 -9.36
N VAL A 441 27.10 0.41 -10.17
CA VAL A 441 25.65 0.60 -10.15
C VAL A 441 25.01 -0.52 -9.34
N ARG A 442 24.59 -0.20 -8.12
CA ARG A 442 24.06 -1.19 -7.17
C ARG A 442 22.57 -1.44 -7.39
N ILE A 443 22.21 -2.72 -7.50
CA ILE A 443 20.84 -3.23 -7.51
C ILE A 443 20.64 -4.05 -6.24
N GLY A 444 19.57 -3.79 -5.50
CA GLY A 444 19.20 -4.54 -4.32
C GLY A 444 18.56 -5.87 -4.70
N PHE A 445 18.85 -6.93 -3.96
CA PHE A 445 18.17 -8.21 -4.03
C PHE A 445 17.69 -8.56 -2.62
N ILE A 446 16.39 -8.82 -2.47
CA ILE A 446 15.82 -9.31 -1.21
C ILE A 446 14.85 -10.45 -1.44
N GLY A 447 15.03 -11.54 -0.70
CA GLY A 447 14.19 -12.72 -0.72
C GLY A 447 14.66 -13.71 0.35
N PRO A 448 14.09 -14.93 0.39
CA PRO A 448 14.43 -15.88 1.45
C PRO A 448 15.85 -16.39 1.26
N LEU A 449 16.82 -15.89 2.02
CA LEU A 449 18.24 -16.26 1.93
C LEU A 449 18.79 -16.68 3.29
N GLU A 450 19.74 -17.61 3.27
CA GLU A 450 20.44 -18.08 4.47
C GLU A 450 21.90 -17.60 4.51
N ASP A 451 22.57 -17.79 5.64
CA ASP A 451 23.97 -17.39 5.85
C ASP A 451 24.93 -17.88 4.74
N GLN A 452 24.66 -19.07 4.19
CA GLN A 452 25.44 -19.65 3.07
C GLN A 452 25.33 -18.85 1.76
N ASP A 453 24.23 -18.14 1.56
CA ASP A 453 24.01 -17.25 0.40
C ASP A 453 24.73 -15.89 0.58
N ARG A 454 25.34 -15.68 1.76
CA ARG A 454 26.05 -14.48 2.22
C ARG A 454 25.22 -13.19 2.09
N PRO A 455 24.00 -13.13 2.65
CA PRO A 455 23.23 -11.89 2.71
C PRO A 455 23.92 -10.87 3.62
N THR A 456 23.79 -9.59 3.29
CA THR A 456 24.12 -8.47 4.17
C THR A 456 23.03 -8.34 5.23
N LEU A 457 23.40 -8.42 6.50
CA LEU A 457 22.50 -8.24 7.64
C LEU A 457 22.94 -7.06 8.48
N PRO A 458 22.01 -6.36 9.16
CA PRO A 458 22.37 -5.39 10.17
C PRO A 458 23.17 -6.05 11.30
N PRO A 459 24.05 -5.30 11.99
CA PRO A 459 24.83 -5.82 13.10
C PRO A 459 23.96 -6.51 14.17
N GLY A 460 24.34 -7.72 14.58
CA GLY A 460 23.64 -8.48 15.63
C GLY A 460 22.53 -9.41 15.15
N LEU A 461 22.17 -9.39 13.86
CA LEU A 461 21.18 -10.30 13.28
C LEU A 461 21.86 -11.47 12.56
N ARG A 462 21.20 -12.64 12.57
CA ARG A 462 21.52 -13.79 11.72
C ARG A 462 20.41 -13.97 10.71
N SER A 463 20.67 -14.66 9.59
CA SER A 463 19.55 -15.12 8.76
C SER A 463 18.62 -16.01 9.61
N GLY A 464 17.37 -16.19 9.17
CA GLY A 464 16.35 -16.96 9.90
C GLY A 464 16.72 -18.42 10.19
N VAL A 465 15.72 -19.25 10.49
CA VAL A 465 15.94 -20.67 10.80
C VAL A 465 16.76 -21.33 9.69
N GLN A 466 18.00 -21.71 10.00
CA GLN A 466 18.87 -22.42 9.06
C GLN A 466 18.18 -23.74 8.64
N GLY A 467 18.13 -23.99 7.33
CA GLY A 467 17.38 -25.07 6.73
C GLY A 467 15.92 -24.71 6.39
N ASP A 468 15.58 -23.43 6.23
CA ASP A 468 14.26 -23.03 5.72
C ASP A 468 14.14 -23.47 4.25
N PRO A 469 13.20 -24.37 3.90
CA PRO A 469 13.05 -24.86 2.53
C PRO A 469 12.82 -23.73 1.52
N LYS A 470 12.26 -22.59 1.92
CA LYS A 470 11.99 -21.45 1.03
C LYS A 470 13.27 -20.85 0.46
N ALA A 471 14.36 -20.88 1.22
CA ALA A 471 15.64 -20.37 0.74
C ALA A 471 16.18 -21.20 -0.43
N GLU A 472 16.15 -22.52 -0.29
CA GLU A 472 16.61 -23.45 -1.32
C GLU A 472 15.64 -23.50 -2.51
N LEU A 473 14.33 -23.58 -2.25
CA LEU A 473 13.32 -23.75 -3.29
C LEU A 473 13.12 -22.49 -4.13
N PHE A 474 13.24 -21.30 -3.53
CA PHE A 474 12.86 -20.05 -4.19
C PHE A 474 13.98 -19.01 -4.18
N GLY A 475 14.51 -18.64 -3.01
CA GLY A 475 15.40 -17.48 -2.89
C GLY A 475 16.75 -17.65 -3.59
N ARG A 476 17.42 -18.80 -3.41
CA ARG A 476 18.71 -19.08 -4.05
C ARG A 476 18.60 -19.17 -5.58
N PRO A 477 17.60 -19.88 -6.16
CA PRO A 477 17.37 -19.81 -7.61
C PRO A 477 17.16 -18.38 -8.12
N MET A 478 16.38 -17.55 -7.41
CA MET A 478 16.18 -16.14 -7.78
C MET A 478 17.49 -15.34 -7.72
N LEU A 479 18.26 -15.50 -6.65
CA LEU A 479 19.55 -14.80 -6.46
C LEU A 479 20.53 -15.15 -7.58
N ARG A 480 20.63 -16.43 -7.94
CA ARG A 480 21.51 -16.90 -9.02
C ARG A 480 21.10 -16.35 -10.38
N ALA A 481 19.80 -16.29 -10.67
CA ALA A 481 19.32 -15.66 -11.89
C ALA A 481 19.59 -14.16 -11.93
N ALA A 482 19.40 -13.44 -10.83
CA ALA A 482 19.77 -12.03 -10.72
C ALA A 482 21.28 -11.83 -10.94
N GLN A 483 22.12 -12.71 -10.38
CA GLN A 483 23.58 -12.70 -10.59
C GLN A 483 23.91 -12.87 -12.07
N LEU A 484 23.29 -13.84 -12.75
CA LEU A 484 23.50 -14.08 -14.18
C LEU A 484 23.11 -12.85 -15.03
N ALA A 485 21.99 -12.20 -14.73
CA ALA A 485 21.58 -10.98 -15.43
C ALA A 485 22.58 -9.82 -15.24
N VAL A 486 23.12 -9.65 -14.03
CA VAL A 486 24.17 -8.65 -13.75
C VAL A 486 25.49 -9.01 -14.46
N GLU A 487 25.88 -10.28 -14.47
CA GLU A 487 27.06 -10.76 -15.22
C GLU A 487 26.93 -10.47 -16.72
N ASP A 488 25.74 -10.68 -17.30
CA ASP A 488 25.46 -10.38 -18.71
C ASP A 488 25.53 -8.88 -19.00
N ALA A 489 24.93 -8.05 -18.13
CA ALA A 489 24.98 -6.61 -18.29
C ALA A 489 26.41 -6.06 -18.19
N ASN A 490 27.25 -6.63 -17.32
CA ASN A 490 28.65 -6.28 -17.18
C ASN A 490 29.49 -6.70 -18.38
N ARG A 491 29.23 -7.89 -18.94
CA ARG A 491 29.84 -8.34 -20.20
C ARG A 491 29.49 -7.43 -21.37
N ALA A 492 28.29 -6.84 -21.34
CA ALA A 492 27.84 -5.82 -22.29
C ALA A 492 28.35 -4.39 -21.98
N GLY A 493 29.36 -4.23 -21.12
CA GLY A 493 30.00 -2.94 -20.83
C GLY A 493 29.43 -2.17 -19.62
N GLY A 494 28.55 -2.79 -18.84
CA GLY A 494 27.96 -2.18 -17.64
C GLY A 494 27.03 -1.00 -17.96
N PHE A 495 27.11 0.05 -17.14
CA PHE A 495 26.44 1.34 -17.34
C PHE A 495 27.50 2.44 -17.45
N ASN A 496 27.69 2.97 -18.66
CA ASN A 496 28.72 3.99 -18.95
C ASN A 496 30.13 3.58 -18.46
N GLY A 497 30.48 2.30 -18.60
CA GLY A 497 31.76 1.74 -18.15
C GLY A 497 31.82 1.35 -16.67
N GLN A 498 30.80 1.68 -15.87
CA GLN A 498 30.70 1.25 -14.46
C GLN A 498 30.00 -0.12 -14.38
N PRO A 499 30.52 -1.07 -13.59
CA PRO A 499 29.88 -2.38 -13.43
C PRO A 499 28.60 -2.27 -12.60
N PHE A 500 27.61 -3.11 -12.91
CA PHE A 500 26.50 -3.42 -12.03
C PHE A 500 26.94 -4.38 -10.92
N ALA A 501 26.37 -4.24 -9.73
CA ALA A 501 26.61 -5.10 -8.58
C ALA A 501 25.29 -5.38 -7.83
N LEU A 502 25.20 -6.57 -7.21
CA LEU A 502 24.08 -6.92 -6.35
C LEU A 502 24.41 -6.69 -4.88
N VAL A 503 23.54 -5.97 -4.19
CA VAL A 503 23.51 -5.90 -2.73
C VAL A 503 22.43 -6.85 -2.24
N ARG A 504 22.79 -7.83 -1.42
CA ARG A 504 21.92 -8.97 -1.08
C ARG A 504 21.43 -8.80 0.36
N ARG A 505 20.13 -8.94 0.61
CA ARG A 505 19.52 -8.95 1.95
C ARG A 505 18.55 -10.11 2.04
N THR A 506 18.23 -10.56 3.25
CA THR A 506 17.28 -11.67 3.46
C THR A 506 16.00 -11.17 4.11
N ASP A 507 14.89 -11.82 3.78
CA ASP A 507 13.60 -11.61 4.44
C ASP A 507 13.28 -12.71 5.49
N LEU A 508 14.20 -13.63 5.78
CA LEU A 508 14.00 -14.71 6.76
C LEU A 508 14.22 -14.31 8.24
N VAL A 509 14.65 -13.09 8.54
CA VAL A 509 15.12 -12.73 9.89
C VAL A 509 13.98 -12.68 10.92
N GLN A 510 13.17 -11.63 10.85
CA GLN A 510 12.02 -11.40 11.70
C GLN A 510 11.01 -10.59 10.89
N TRP A 511 9.74 -10.84 11.15
CA TRP A 511 8.67 -10.09 10.51
C TRP A 511 8.80 -8.58 10.77
N GLY A 512 8.69 -7.78 9.71
CA GLY A 512 8.87 -6.33 9.76
C GLY A 512 10.32 -5.86 9.56
N GLN A 513 11.33 -6.75 9.57
CA GLN A 513 12.72 -6.35 9.30
C GLN A 513 12.92 -5.83 7.88
N THR A 514 12.08 -6.22 6.92
CA THR A 514 12.26 -5.79 5.53
C THR A 514 12.10 -4.27 5.33
N SER A 515 11.42 -3.55 6.23
CA SER A 515 11.42 -2.07 6.22
C SER A 515 12.80 -1.52 6.58
N ASN A 516 13.47 -2.11 7.58
CA ASN A 516 14.83 -1.77 7.97
C ASN A 516 15.82 -2.10 6.84
N GLU A 517 15.68 -3.26 6.22
CA GLU A 517 16.51 -3.66 5.06
C GLU A 517 16.34 -2.70 3.88
N LEU A 518 15.13 -2.19 3.64
CA LEU A 518 14.88 -1.16 2.63
C LEU A 518 15.52 0.17 2.99
N ALA A 519 15.48 0.60 4.25
CA ALA A 519 16.19 1.77 4.71
C ALA A 519 17.71 1.64 4.48
N GLN A 520 18.28 0.47 4.76
CA GLN A 520 19.69 0.20 4.49
C GLN A 520 20.01 0.24 2.99
N PHE A 521 19.18 -0.38 2.13
CA PHE A 521 19.33 -0.26 0.68
C PHE A 521 19.33 1.20 0.21
N ALA A 522 18.40 1.98 0.73
CA ALA A 522 18.16 3.35 0.30
C ALA A 522 19.27 4.32 0.75
N TYR A 523 19.72 4.21 2.00
CA TYR A 523 20.52 5.25 2.66
C TYR A 523 21.95 4.82 3.03
N ALA A 524 22.20 3.51 3.19
CA ALA A 524 23.56 3.00 3.47
C ALA A 524 24.22 2.43 2.21
N ASP A 525 23.48 1.61 1.44
CA ASP A 525 24.04 0.88 0.31
C ASP A 525 24.02 1.69 -1.01
N GLY A 526 23.17 2.72 -1.11
CA GLY A 526 23.04 3.54 -2.32
C GLY A 526 22.46 2.75 -3.50
N VAL A 527 21.52 1.84 -3.25
CA VAL A 527 20.86 1.03 -4.29
C VAL A 527 19.96 1.90 -5.18
N TRP A 528 19.93 1.64 -6.48
CA TRP A 528 19.12 2.39 -7.45
C TRP A 528 17.72 1.80 -7.68
N ALA A 529 17.57 0.49 -7.52
CA ALA A 529 16.31 -0.24 -7.58
C ALA A 529 16.47 -1.62 -6.92
N ILE A 530 15.38 -2.25 -6.51
CA ILE A 530 15.37 -3.52 -5.78
C ILE A 530 14.61 -4.58 -6.57
N LEU A 531 15.22 -5.75 -6.75
CA LEU A 531 14.51 -6.99 -7.10
C LEU A 531 14.02 -7.64 -5.80
N SER A 532 12.72 -7.92 -5.70
CA SER A 532 12.13 -8.44 -4.48
C SER A 532 11.47 -9.83 -4.63
N GLY A 533 11.33 -10.50 -3.49
CA GLY A 533 11.13 -11.94 -3.34
C GLY A 533 9.68 -12.44 -3.30
N VAL A 534 9.48 -13.52 -2.55
CA VAL A 534 8.31 -14.42 -2.65
C VAL A 534 7.25 -14.15 -1.59
N GLU A 535 7.67 -13.99 -0.32
CA GLU A 535 6.73 -13.95 0.80
C GLU A 535 5.94 -12.65 0.83
N SER A 536 4.62 -12.75 0.62
CA SER A 536 3.76 -11.58 0.43
C SER A 536 3.74 -10.64 1.65
N ASN A 537 3.84 -11.19 2.86
CA ASN A 537 4.00 -10.41 4.10
C ASN A 537 5.20 -9.46 4.03
N HIS A 538 6.33 -9.93 3.53
CA HIS A 538 7.56 -9.15 3.42
C HIS A 538 7.51 -8.15 2.28
N GLN A 539 6.86 -8.52 1.16
CA GLN A 539 6.69 -7.64 0.01
C GLN A 539 5.81 -6.44 0.32
N HIS A 540 4.72 -6.65 1.07
CA HIS A 540 3.86 -5.56 1.53
C HIS A 540 4.59 -4.59 2.47
N VAL A 541 5.48 -5.09 3.33
CA VAL A 541 6.32 -4.21 4.19
C VAL A 541 7.28 -3.38 3.34
N LEU A 542 7.91 -3.98 2.32
CA LEU A 542 8.76 -3.25 1.37
C LEU A 542 7.98 -2.21 0.56
N ALA A 543 6.78 -2.57 0.09
CA ALA A 543 5.90 -1.71 -0.69
C ALA A 543 5.63 -0.38 0.04
N ARG A 544 5.30 -0.48 1.32
CA ARG A 544 5.02 0.66 2.19
C ARG A 544 6.25 1.51 2.47
N ALA A 545 7.37 0.86 2.79
CA ALA A 545 8.61 1.55 3.07
C ALA A 545 9.16 2.28 1.82
N THR A 546 8.94 1.74 0.61
CA THR A 546 9.36 2.42 -0.62
C THR A 546 8.57 3.69 -0.91
N LEU A 547 7.30 3.78 -0.52
CA LEU A 547 6.53 5.01 -0.70
C LEU A 547 7.20 6.21 -0.01
N LYS A 548 7.84 5.98 1.14
CA LYS A 548 8.60 7.00 1.87
C LYS A 548 10.03 7.17 1.36
N ALA A 549 10.71 6.06 1.05
CA ALA A 549 12.13 6.06 0.65
C ALA A 549 12.39 6.32 -0.85
N GLU A 550 11.35 6.30 -1.69
CA GLU A 550 11.40 6.52 -3.14
C GLU A 550 12.36 5.56 -3.86
N VAL A 551 12.30 4.25 -3.58
CA VAL A 551 13.19 3.23 -4.19
C VAL A 551 12.40 2.28 -5.09
N PRO A 552 12.58 2.31 -6.42
CA PRO A 552 11.84 1.43 -7.32
C PRO A 552 12.02 -0.06 -6.96
N ILE A 553 10.93 -0.81 -6.92
CA ILE A 553 10.89 -2.25 -6.66
C ILE A 553 10.34 -2.96 -7.90
N VAL A 554 11.01 -4.04 -8.31
CA VAL A 554 10.45 -5.04 -9.24
C VAL A 554 10.28 -6.35 -8.49
N ASN A 555 9.05 -6.74 -8.23
CA ASN A 555 8.73 -8.02 -7.61
C ASN A 555 8.72 -9.15 -8.64
N ALA A 556 9.34 -10.27 -8.29
CA ALA A 556 9.47 -11.43 -9.18
C ALA A 556 9.00 -12.75 -8.55
N GLY A 557 8.24 -12.71 -7.45
CA GLY A 557 7.90 -13.94 -6.73
C GLY A 557 6.65 -13.94 -5.86
N SER A 558 6.02 -12.79 -5.58
CA SER A 558 4.78 -12.74 -4.81
C SER A 558 3.58 -12.64 -5.74
N SER A 559 2.67 -13.61 -5.61
CA SER A 559 1.43 -13.69 -6.38
C SER A 559 0.25 -12.97 -5.71
N ASP A 560 0.43 -12.40 -4.51
CA ASP A 560 -0.62 -11.71 -3.76
C ASP A 560 -1.16 -10.51 -4.58
N PRO A 561 -2.43 -10.50 -4.99
CA PRO A 561 -3.00 -9.45 -5.83
C PRO A 561 -2.98 -8.08 -5.15
N THR A 562 -3.14 -8.06 -3.81
CA THR A 562 -3.22 -6.83 -3.02
C THR A 562 -1.91 -6.03 -3.00
N LEU A 563 -0.78 -6.63 -3.46
CA LEU A 563 0.53 -5.97 -3.53
C LEU A 563 0.56 -4.79 -4.52
N LEU A 564 -0.31 -4.75 -5.52
CA LEU A 564 -0.39 -3.60 -6.45
C LEU A 564 -1.76 -2.89 -6.43
N GLU A 565 -2.76 -3.45 -5.72
CA GLU A 565 -4.09 -2.84 -5.56
C GLU A 565 -4.11 -1.59 -4.70
N HIS A 566 -2.99 -1.24 -4.06
CA HIS A 566 -2.85 0.03 -3.37
C HIS A 566 -2.16 1.11 -4.21
N ALA A 567 -1.88 0.84 -5.50
CA ALA A 567 -1.34 1.77 -6.48
C ALA A 567 -0.07 2.56 -6.04
N ILE A 568 0.78 2.00 -5.17
CA ILE A 568 2.04 2.65 -4.79
C ILE A 568 2.88 2.84 -6.07
N PRO A 569 3.26 4.07 -6.43
CA PRO A 569 3.84 4.39 -7.73
C PRO A 569 5.32 3.99 -7.85
N TRP A 570 5.77 2.97 -7.12
CA TRP A 570 7.17 2.56 -7.02
C TRP A 570 7.39 1.07 -7.22
N ILE A 571 6.33 0.30 -7.51
CA ILE A 571 6.39 -1.16 -7.57
C ILE A 571 5.90 -1.61 -8.93
N ALA A 572 6.64 -2.53 -9.54
CA ALA A 572 6.21 -3.31 -10.70
C ALA A 572 6.29 -4.80 -10.36
N ARG A 573 5.47 -5.63 -11.00
CA ARG A 573 5.53 -7.10 -10.83
C ARG A 573 5.64 -7.80 -12.16
N VAL A 574 6.67 -8.63 -12.32
CA VAL A 574 6.94 -9.39 -13.56
C VAL A 574 6.30 -10.78 -13.58
N MET A 575 5.82 -11.27 -12.44
CA MET A 575 5.10 -12.55 -12.30
C MET A 575 3.57 -12.33 -12.35
N SER A 576 2.82 -13.33 -12.81
CA SER A 576 1.35 -13.33 -12.71
C SER A 576 0.87 -13.44 -11.27
N ASP A 577 -0.33 -12.93 -10.98
CA ASP A 577 -0.91 -12.94 -9.64
C ASP A 577 -2.00 -13.98 -9.44
N ASP A 578 -2.47 -14.12 -8.20
CA ASP A 578 -3.41 -15.16 -7.81
C ASP A 578 -4.77 -14.97 -8.49
N ARG A 579 -5.19 -13.74 -8.82
CA ARG A 579 -6.42 -13.48 -9.60
C ARG A 579 -6.39 -14.23 -10.92
N GLN A 580 -5.29 -14.09 -11.66
CA GLN A 580 -5.13 -14.72 -12.97
C GLN A 580 -5.18 -16.26 -12.89
N SER A 581 -4.51 -16.82 -11.88
CA SER A 581 -4.51 -18.27 -11.65
C SER A 581 -5.87 -18.77 -11.18
N ALA A 582 -6.49 -18.07 -10.22
CA ALA A 582 -7.75 -18.43 -9.61
C ALA A 582 -8.90 -18.44 -10.63
N TYR A 583 -9.00 -17.40 -11.46
CA TYR A 583 -10.07 -17.29 -12.45
C TYR A 583 -9.91 -18.33 -13.56
N LEU A 584 -8.68 -18.59 -14.00
CA LEU A 584 -8.38 -19.65 -14.97
C LEU A 584 -8.73 -21.04 -14.41
N LEU A 585 -8.36 -21.32 -13.16
CA LEU A 585 -8.68 -22.60 -12.51
C LEU A 585 -10.17 -22.77 -12.28
N ALA A 586 -10.87 -21.73 -11.79
CA ALA A 586 -12.32 -21.79 -11.55
C ALA A 586 -13.09 -22.08 -12.85
N ASP A 587 -12.78 -21.35 -13.93
CA ASP A 587 -13.40 -21.55 -15.23
C ASP A 587 -13.09 -22.96 -15.79
N TYR A 588 -11.84 -23.40 -15.71
CA TYR A 588 -11.45 -24.73 -16.19
C TYR A 588 -12.08 -25.87 -15.38
N ILE A 589 -12.16 -25.75 -14.05
CA ILE A 589 -12.79 -26.76 -13.19
C ILE A 589 -14.28 -26.89 -13.49
N LEU A 590 -15.00 -25.77 -13.53
CA LEU A 590 -16.45 -25.76 -13.71
C LEU A 590 -16.86 -26.08 -15.15
N ARG A 591 -16.25 -25.41 -16.15
CA ARG A 591 -16.69 -25.50 -17.56
C ARG A 591 -15.84 -26.44 -18.39
N GLY A 592 -14.54 -26.47 -18.13
CA GLY A 592 -13.61 -27.35 -18.82
C GLY A 592 -13.71 -28.80 -18.36
N ARG A 593 -13.97 -29.03 -17.06
CA ARG A 593 -14.01 -30.36 -16.44
C ARG A 593 -15.38 -30.76 -15.92
N GLY A 594 -16.33 -29.83 -15.80
CA GLY A 594 -17.71 -30.13 -15.38
C GLY A 594 -17.84 -30.47 -13.90
N LEU A 595 -16.93 -29.98 -13.05
CA LEU A 595 -16.86 -30.32 -11.62
C LEU A 595 -17.36 -29.15 -10.78
N ALA A 596 -18.55 -29.27 -10.19
CA ALA A 596 -19.26 -28.18 -9.53
C ALA A 596 -18.99 -28.07 -8.02
N ARG A 597 -18.55 -29.15 -7.38
CA ARG A 597 -18.40 -29.23 -5.92
C ARG A 597 -16.92 -29.32 -5.52
N VAL A 598 -16.32 -28.17 -5.23
CA VAL A 598 -14.88 -28.05 -4.95
C VAL A 598 -14.61 -28.02 -3.44
N ALA A 599 -13.79 -28.94 -2.94
CA ALA A 599 -13.13 -28.82 -1.64
C ALA A 599 -11.82 -28.05 -1.77
N LEU A 600 -11.46 -27.28 -0.74
CA LEU A 600 -10.22 -26.51 -0.68
C LEU A 600 -9.37 -26.98 0.50
N LEU A 601 -8.08 -27.22 0.27
CA LEU A 601 -7.08 -27.45 1.32
C LEU A 601 -5.88 -26.54 1.08
N ARG A 602 -5.64 -25.62 2.02
CA ARG A 602 -4.60 -24.60 1.89
C ARG A 602 -3.68 -24.48 3.10
N VAL A 603 -2.51 -23.91 2.90
CA VAL A 603 -1.60 -23.54 3.99
C VAL A 603 -2.22 -22.44 4.88
N ASN A 604 -1.89 -22.44 6.17
CA ASN A 604 -2.40 -21.52 7.18
C ASN A 604 -1.44 -20.35 7.44
N ASP A 605 -1.19 -19.55 6.41
CA ASP A 605 -0.44 -18.30 6.45
C ASP A 605 -1.12 -17.24 5.55
N ARG A 606 -0.46 -16.10 5.29
CA ARG A 606 -0.99 -15.03 4.42
C ARG A 606 -1.17 -15.52 2.99
N ASP A 607 -0.14 -16.13 2.40
CA ASP A 607 -0.21 -16.64 1.02
C ASP A 607 -1.38 -17.62 0.88
N GLY A 608 -1.56 -18.48 1.89
CA GLY A 608 -2.72 -19.34 2.04
C GLY A 608 -4.05 -18.59 2.03
N ARG A 609 -4.21 -17.65 2.96
CA ARG A 609 -5.47 -16.92 3.19
C ARG A 609 -5.85 -16.00 2.03
N VAL A 610 -4.89 -15.25 1.50
CA VAL A 610 -5.11 -14.28 0.42
C VAL A 610 -5.15 -14.99 -0.94
N GLY A 611 -4.26 -15.96 -1.19
CA GLY A 611 -4.19 -16.63 -2.49
C GLY A 611 -5.42 -17.46 -2.85
N VAL A 612 -6.20 -17.93 -1.86
CA VAL A 612 -7.47 -18.62 -2.13
C VAL A 612 -8.67 -17.67 -2.17
N ALA A 613 -8.55 -16.43 -1.69
CA ALA A 613 -9.68 -15.51 -1.57
C ALA A 613 -10.32 -15.28 -2.93
N GLU A 614 -9.50 -15.00 -3.95
CA GLU A 614 -9.95 -14.81 -5.33
C GLU A 614 -10.63 -16.03 -5.93
N PHE A 615 -10.12 -17.23 -5.62
CA PHE A 615 -10.76 -18.46 -6.06
C PHE A 615 -12.12 -18.66 -5.39
N VAL A 616 -12.21 -18.45 -4.07
CA VAL A 616 -13.48 -18.55 -3.33
C VAL A 616 -14.50 -17.54 -3.84
N GLN A 617 -14.09 -16.29 -4.09
CA GLN A 617 -14.98 -15.26 -4.63
C GLN A 617 -15.40 -15.56 -6.07
N ALA A 618 -14.50 -16.04 -6.93
CA ALA A 618 -14.83 -16.48 -8.29
C ALA A 618 -15.86 -17.61 -8.29
N MET A 619 -15.66 -18.64 -7.45
CA MET A 619 -16.58 -19.75 -7.29
C MET A 619 -17.96 -19.29 -6.79
N ARG A 620 -18.02 -18.31 -5.88
CA ARG A 620 -19.28 -17.68 -5.44
C ARG A 620 -19.97 -16.92 -6.58
N ARG A 621 -19.25 -16.11 -7.35
CA ARG A 621 -19.79 -15.37 -8.51
C ARG A 621 -20.37 -16.30 -9.58
N LEU A 622 -19.79 -17.49 -9.74
CA LEU A 622 -20.29 -18.54 -10.62
C LEU A 622 -21.38 -19.42 -9.97
N ASN A 623 -21.88 -19.08 -8.79
CA ASN A 623 -22.91 -19.81 -8.06
C ASN A 623 -22.54 -21.26 -7.69
N HIS A 624 -21.25 -21.50 -7.45
CA HIS A 624 -20.67 -22.79 -7.04
C HIS A 624 -19.74 -22.62 -5.83
N PRO A 625 -20.22 -22.13 -4.67
CA PRO A 625 -19.36 -21.89 -3.52
C PRO A 625 -18.60 -23.16 -3.09
N VAL A 626 -17.36 -22.98 -2.60
CA VAL A 626 -16.53 -24.09 -2.09
C VAL A 626 -17.27 -24.84 -0.98
N VAL A 627 -17.26 -26.18 -1.03
CA VAL A 627 -18.08 -27.02 -0.13
C VAL A 627 -17.47 -27.14 1.26
N ILE A 628 -16.14 -27.10 1.34
CA ILE A 628 -15.38 -27.12 2.58
C ILE A 628 -14.01 -26.49 2.34
N GLU A 629 -13.56 -25.68 3.31
CA GLU A 629 -12.19 -25.19 3.39
C GLU A 629 -11.50 -25.85 4.59
N GLN A 630 -10.34 -26.44 4.35
CA GLN A 630 -9.47 -27.03 5.37
C GLN A 630 -8.09 -26.37 5.32
N ARG A 631 -7.36 -26.44 6.43
CA ARG A 631 -6.06 -25.78 6.58
C ARG A 631 -5.00 -26.69 7.17
N PHE A 632 -3.75 -26.50 6.75
CA PHE A 632 -2.56 -27.16 7.29
C PHE A 632 -1.45 -26.13 7.57
N LYS A 633 -0.45 -26.46 8.39
CA LYS A 633 0.70 -25.61 8.68
C LYS A 633 1.89 -25.97 7.79
N ASN A 634 2.76 -25.00 7.51
CA ASN A 634 4.04 -25.27 6.87
C ASN A 634 4.83 -26.34 7.66
N GLY A 635 5.37 -27.33 6.96
CA GLY A 635 6.10 -28.45 7.56
C GLY A 635 5.24 -29.63 8.03
N ASP A 636 3.90 -29.54 7.96
CA ASP A 636 3.01 -30.66 8.31
C ASP A 636 3.28 -31.87 7.40
N ARG A 637 3.18 -33.08 7.99
CA ARG A 637 3.33 -34.36 7.28
C ARG A 637 2.11 -35.25 7.37
N ASP A 638 1.18 -34.92 8.25
CA ASP A 638 -0.07 -35.64 8.45
C ASP A 638 -1.24 -34.70 8.17
N PHE A 639 -2.13 -35.14 7.28
CA PHE A 639 -3.31 -34.41 6.81
C PHE A 639 -4.59 -35.21 7.04
N SER A 640 -4.56 -36.21 7.92
CA SER A 640 -5.66 -37.16 8.12
C SER A 640 -6.97 -36.49 8.49
N ALA A 641 -6.96 -35.61 9.49
CA ALA A 641 -8.17 -34.93 9.94
C ALA A 641 -8.82 -34.09 8.82
N GLN A 642 -8.00 -33.35 8.07
CA GLN A 642 -8.46 -32.51 6.96
C GLN A 642 -9.07 -33.38 5.85
N LEU A 643 -8.42 -34.49 5.50
CA LEU A 643 -8.87 -35.39 4.44
C LEU A 643 -10.11 -36.20 4.84
N ASP A 644 -10.26 -36.57 6.11
CA ASP A 644 -11.47 -37.20 6.64
C ASP A 644 -12.67 -36.25 6.56
N ASN A 645 -12.46 -34.96 6.84
CA ASN A 645 -13.49 -33.93 6.69
C ASN A 645 -13.88 -33.73 5.22
N ILE A 646 -12.89 -33.68 4.32
CA ILE A 646 -13.13 -33.56 2.87
C ILE A 646 -13.90 -34.77 2.34
N ALA A 647 -13.57 -35.99 2.76
CA ALA A 647 -14.27 -37.21 2.36
C ALA A 647 -15.77 -37.18 2.73
N ARG A 648 -16.16 -36.46 3.79
CA ARG A 648 -17.55 -36.30 4.25
C ARG A 648 -18.30 -35.14 3.58
N SER A 649 -17.62 -34.31 2.78
CA SER A 649 -18.18 -33.08 2.19
C SER A 649 -18.91 -33.30 0.86
N ASN A 650 -18.93 -34.54 0.35
CA ASN A 650 -19.39 -34.88 -1.00
C ASN A 650 -18.71 -34.03 -2.09
N ALA A 651 -17.46 -33.61 -1.91
CA ALA A 651 -16.72 -32.89 -2.95
C ALA A 651 -16.48 -33.79 -4.17
N GLU A 652 -16.57 -33.19 -5.36
CA GLU A 652 -16.24 -33.84 -6.64
C GLU A 652 -14.77 -33.65 -7.00
N THR A 653 -14.12 -32.64 -6.44
CA THR A 653 -12.72 -32.31 -6.69
C THR A 653 -12.07 -31.58 -5.51
N LEU A 654 -10.74 -31.53 -5.52
CA LEU A 654 -9.93 -30.89 -4.50
C LEU A 654 -9.00 -29.84 -5.14
N PHE A 655 -9.07 -28.60 -4.66
CA PHE A 655 -8.11 -27.55 -4.96
C PHE A 655 -7.11 -27.41 -3.81
N LEU A 656 -5.82 -27.33 -4.16
CA LEU A 656 -4.68 -27.27 -3.24
C LEU A 656 -3.88 -25.98 -3.41
N LEU A 657 -3.56 -25.32 -2.30
CA LEU A 657 -2.65 -24.16 -2.30
C LEU A 657 -1.64 -24.26 -1.15
N GLY A 658 -0.35 -24.20 -1.49
CA GLY A 658 0.74 -24.32 -0.51
C GLY A 658 2.09 -24.54 -1.15
N ASN A 659 3.05 -25.06 -0.37
CA ASN A 659 4.41 -25.30 -0.84
C ASN A 659 4.58 -26.68 -1.48
N PRO A 660 5.52 -26.85 -2.44
CA PRO A 660 5.62 -28.03 -3.29
C PRO A 660 5.58 -29.37 -2.54
N ARG A 661 6.33 -29.46 -1.43
CA ARG A 661 6.50 -30.69 -0.66
C ARG A 661 5.21 -31.12 0.03
N GLU A 662 4.58 -30.23 0.79
CA GLU A 662 3.32 -30.49 1.48
C GLU A 662 2.23 -30.85 0.49
N LEU A 663 2.13 -30.14 -0.64
CA LEU A 663 1.17 -30.44 -1.69
C LEU A 663 1.36 -31.86 -2.25
N GLY A 664 2.61 -32.28 -2.49
CA GLY A 664 2.89 -33.64 -2.96
C GLY A 664 2.54 -34.71 -1.94
N LEU A 665 2.82 -34.47 -0.65
CA LEU A 665 2.42 -35.36 0.44
C LEU A 665 0.90 -35.47 0.58
N ILE A 666 0.17 -34.35 0.44
CA ILE A 666 -1.30 -34.32 0.42
C ILE A 666 -1.82 -35.18 -0.72
N VAL A 667 -1.34 -34.99 -1.95
CA VAL A 667 -1.75 -35.79 -3.12
C VAL A 667 -1.54 -37.28 -2.87
N LYS A 668 -0.36 -37.66 -2.38
CA LYS A 668 -0.06 -39.06 -2.00
C LYS A 668 -1.04 -39.60 -0.96
N ALA A 669 -1.36 -38.79 0.05
CA ALA A 669 -2.26 -39.15 1.13
C ALA A 669 -3.74 -39.23 0.69
N VAL A 670 -4.16 -38.42 -0.29
CA VAL A 670 -5.49 -38.51 -0.94
C VAL A 670 -5.61 -39.84 -1.69
N ARG A 671 -4.62 -40.18 -2.53
CA ARG A 671 -4.61 -41.43 -3.30
C ARG A 671 -4.54 -42.67 -2.41
N ALA A 672 -3.70 -42.65 -1.37
CA ALA A 672 -3.57 -43.76 -0.42
C ALA A 672 -4.87 -44.05 0.36
N ARG A 673 -5.74 -43.05 0.56
CA ARG A 673 -7.07 -43.21 1.17
C ARG A 673 -8.14 -43.73 0.20
N GLY A 674 -7.79 -43.95 -1.07
CA GLY A 674 -8.76 -44.35 -2.10
C GLY A 674 -9.72 -43.24 -2.52
N LEU A 675 -9.41 -41.96 -2.23
CA LEU A 675 -10.21 -40.82 -2.69
C LEU A 675 -9.97 -40.59 -4.18
N ILE A 676 -10.98 -40.88 -4.99
CA ILE A 676 -10.95 -40.72 -6.45
C ILE A 676 -11.39 -39.29 -6.82
N LEU A 677 -10.61 -38.30 -6.39
CA LEU A 677 -10.84 -36.89 -6.69
C LEU A 677 -9.86 -36.41 -7.77
N PRO A 678 -10.31 -35.78 -8.87
CA PRO A 678 -9.46 -34.88 -9.64
C PRO A 678 -8.87 -33.81 -8.71
N ILE A 679 -7.58 -33.53 -8.86
CA ILE A 679 -6.87 -32.58 -8.00
C ILE A 679 -6.36 -31.42 -8.85
N PHE A 680 -6.66 -30.22 -8.38
CA PHE A 680 -6.15 -28.95 -8.92
C PHE A 680 -5.22 -28.30 -7.91
N ALA A 681 -4.20 -27.58 -8.36
CA ALA A 681 -3.23 -26.93 -7.48
C ALA A 681 -2.80 -25.54 -7.97
N SER A 682 -2.26 -24.74 -7.05
CA SER A 682 -1.59 -23.48 -7.39
C SER A 682 -0.25 -23.70 -8.11
N ASP A 683 0.29 -22.62 -8.67
CA ASP A 683 1.51 -22.60 -9.47
C ASP A 683 2.76 -23.11 -8.75
N ARG A 684 2.82 -22.97 -7.41
CA ARG A 684 3.89 -23.56 -6.59
C ARG A 684 3.95 -25.09 -6.68
N ALA A 685 2.89 -25.79 -7.10
CA ALA A 685 2.94 -27.22 -7.36
C ALA A 685 3.76 -27.56 -8.61
N VAL A 686 3.95 -26.63 -9.54
CA VAL A 686 4.75 -26.81 -10.76
C VAL A 686 6.25 -26.72 -10.43
N HIS A 687 6.72 -27.73 -9.70
CA HIS A 687 8.08 -27.77 -9.16
C HIS A 687 8.58 -29.22 -9.05
N PRO A 688 9.88 -29.50 -9.27
CA PRO A 688 10.43 -30.86 -9.13
C PRO A 688 10.20 -31.50 -7.76
N GLU A 689 10.28 -30.72 -6.68
CA GLU A 689 10.01 -31.21 -5.30
C GLU A 689 8.58 -31.75 -5.12
N PHE A 690 7.58 -31.17 -5.79
CA PHE A 690 6.22 -31.68 -5.76
C PHE A 690 6.14 -33.08 -6.41
N LEU A 691 6.76 -33.24 -7.59
CA LEU A 691 6.82 -34.53 -8.28
C LEU A 691 7.56 -35.58 -7.45
N ALA A 692 8.66 -35.19 -6.79
CA ALA A 692 9.42 -36.06 -5.90
C ALA A 692 8.59 -36.51 -4.68
N ALA A 693 7.86 -35.59 -4.03
CA ALA A 693 7.05 -35.88 -2.86
C ALA A 693 5.81 -36.75 -3.18
N ALA A 694 5.13 -36.46 -4.30
CA ALA A 694 3.93 -37.20 -4.72
C ALA A 694 4.27 -38.55 -5.38
N GLY A 695 5.36 -38.63 -6.15
CA GLY A 695 5.69 -39.79 -6.97
C GLY A 695 4.58 -40.10 -7.99
N ALA A 696 4.27 -41.38 -8.18
CA ALA A 696 3.21 -41.82 -9.10
C ALA A 696 1.80 -41.26 -8.74
N ALA A 697 1.59 -40.80 -7.51
CA ALA A 697 0.32 -40.20 -7.11
C ALA A 697 0.06 -38.84 -7.79
N ALA A 698 1.10 -38.20 -8.34
CA ALA A 698 1.01 -36.92 -9.04
C ALA A 698 0.23 -37.00 -10.36
N GLU A 699 0.08 -38.19 -10.95
CA GLU A 699 -0.52 -38.37 -12.27
C GLU A 699 -1.92 -37.76 -12.35
N GLY A 700 -2.16 -36.96 -13.39
CA GLY A 700 -3.43 -36.27 -13.63
C GLY A 700 -3.70 -35.05 -12.74
N VAL A 701 -2.78 -34.64 -11.87
CA VAL A 701 -2.87 -33.36 -11.16
C VAL A 701 -2.73 -32.23 -12.18
N VAL A 702 -3.61 -31.23 -12.08
CA VAL A 702 -3.54 -30.01 -12.91
C VAL A 702 -3.22 -28.80 -12.02
N ALA A 703 -2.19 -28.04 -12.36
CA ALA A 703 -1.82 -26.82 -11.65
C ALA A 703 -1.88 -25.60 -12.58
N SER A 704 -2.06 -24.40 -12.02
CA SER A 704 -1.72 -23.18 -12.76
C SER A 704 -0.21 -23.10 -12.98
N ALA A 705 0.25 -22.32 -13.97
CA ALA A 705 1.66 -22.12 -14.27
C ALA A 705 1.88 -20.69 -14.80
N THR A 706 2.88 -20.01 -14.29
CA THR A 706 3.14 -18.59 -14.63
C THR A 706 3.73 -18.40 -16.04
N PHE A 707 4.34 -19.46 -16.60
CA PHE A 707 4.89 -19.50 -17.94
C PHE A 707 5.07 -20.96 -18.40
N ASN A 708 5.21 -21.19 -19.72
CA ASN A 708 5.52 -22.51 -20.28
C ASN A 708 7.05 -22.69 -20.48
N PRO A 709 7.74 -23.60 -19.76
CA PRO A 709 9.17 -23.87 -19.94
C PRO A 709 9.51 -24.82 -21.10
N GLU A 710 8.52 -25.45 -21.76
CA GLU A 710 8.72 -26.33 -22.94
C GLU A 710 8.87 -25.55 -24.26
N ARG A 711 8.86 -24.22 -24.19
CA ARG A 711 9.07 -23.35 -25.36
C ARG A 711 10.46 -23.55 -25.96
N ASN A 712 10.59 -23.20 -27.24
CA ASN A 712 11.82 -23.36 -28.02
C ASN A 712 12.36 -22.05 -28.59
N ASP A 713 11.96 -20.89 -28.05
CA ASP A 713 12.52 -19.62 -28.51
C ASP A 713 13.98 -19.44 -28.08
N PRO A 714 14.78 -18.70 -28.87
CA PRO A 714 16.21 -18.57 -28.61
C PRO A 714 16.57 -17.95 -27.26
N ALA A 715 15.76 -17.00 -26.76
CA ALA A 715 16.06 -16.29 -25.51
C ALA A 715 15.95 -17.22 -24.31
N TRP A 716 14.89 -18.03 -24.25
CA TRP A 716 14.71 -19.04 -23.21
C TRP A 716 15.78 -20.14 -23.26
N LEU A 717 16.04 -20.72 -24.43
CA LEU A 717 17.03 -21.80 -24.58
C LEU A 717 18.45 -21.33 -24.23
N ASP A 718 18.79 -20.08 -24.56
CA ASP A 718 20.05 -19.47 -24.18
C ASP A 718 20.18 -19.28 -22.67
N PHE A 719 19.15 -18.71 -22.02
CA PHE A 719 19.12 -18.54 -20.57
C PHE A 719 19.21 -19.89 -19.85
N GLN A 720 18.40 -20.89 -20.24
CA GLN A 720 18.41 -22.21 -19.64
C GLN A 720 19.79 -22.85 -19.71
N ARG A 721 20.43 -22.80 -20.89
CA ARG A 721 21.78 -23.33 -21.09
C ARG A 721 22.80 -22.64 -20.18
N ARG A 722 22.83 -21.31 -20.18
CA ARG A 722 23.80 -20.53 -19.39
C ARG A 722 23.59 -20.69 -17.89
N TYR A 723 22.33 -20.74 -17.44
CA TYR A 723 21.99 -20.99 -16.04
C TYR A 723 22.50 -22.36 -15.59
N ARG A 724 22.26 -23.40 -16.39
CA ARG A 724 22.75 -24.76 -16.13
C ARG A 724 24.28 -24.82 -16.12
N GLU A 725 24.94 -24.23 -17.11
CA GLU A 725 26.41 -24.18 -17.20
C GLU A 725 27.03 -23.45 -16.00
N ARG A 726 26.39 -22.38 -15.51
CA ARG A 726 26.90 -21.56 -14.41
C ARG A 726 26.67 -22.17 -13.03
N PHE A 727 25.50 -22.78 -12.80
CA PHE A 727 25.07 -23.18 -11.47
C PHE A 727 24.87 -24.69 -11.28
N GLY A 728 24.91 -25.49 -12.35
CA GLY A 728 24.76 -26.94 -12.30
C GLY A 728 23.32 -27.43 -12.04
N GLU A 729 22.33 -26.54 -12.20
CA GLU A 729 20.93 -26.77 -11.85
C GLU A 729 20.01 -26.25 -12.97
N GLU A 730 18.78 -26.79 -13.07
CA GLU A 730 17.77 -26.26 -13.99
C GLU A 730 17.17 -24.95 -13.46
N PRO A 731 16.81 -23.99 -14.32
CA PRO A 731 16.04 -22.83 -13.91
C PRO A 731 14.62 -23.23 -13.48
N THR A 732 14.07 -22.49 -12.53
CA THR A 732 12.68 -22.59 -12.07
C THR A 732 11.86 -21.40 -12.58
N ALA A 733 10.55 -21.40 -12.34
CA ALA A 733 9.72 -20.23 -12.62
C ALA A 733 10.22 -18.98 -11.88
N PHE A 734 10.58 -19.12 -10.61
CA PHE A 734 11.09 -18.01 -9.79
C PHE A 734 12.43 -17.48 -10.32
N SER A 735 13.36 -18.36 -10.72
CA SER A 735 14.63 -17.89 -11.28
C SER A 735 14.44 -17.22 -12.66
N ALA A 736 13.54 -17.73 -13.50
CA ALA A 736 13.24 -17.12 -14.79
C ALA A 736 12.63 -15.71 -14.63
N HIS A 737 11.66 -15.54 -13.74
CA HIS A 737 11.07 -14.22 -13.43
C HIS A 737 12.08 -13.28 -12.76
N ALA A 738 12.97 -13.80 -11.91
CA ALA A 738 14.04 -12.99 -11.30
C ALA A 738 15.04 -12.47 -12.34
N TYR A 739 15.37 -13.28 -13.34
CA TYR A 739 16.20 -12.86 -14.49
C TYR A 739 15.52 -11.74 -15.27
N ASP A 740 14.22 -11.89 -15.58
CA ASP A 740 13.44 -10.86 -16.28
C ASP A 740 13.31 -9.57 -15.47
N GLY A 741 12.99 -9.66 -14.18
CA GLY A 741 12.89 -8.51 -13.29
C GLY A 741 14.20 -7.74 -13.15
N THR A 742 15.33 -8.46 -13.07
CA THR A 742 16.66 -7.83 -13.00
C THR A 742 17.00 -7.13 -14.33
N ASN A 743 16.70 -7.75 -15.46
CA ASN A 743 16.91 -7.14 -16.77
C ASN A 743 15.98 -5.93 -17.01
N LEU A 744 14.75 -5.96 -16.50
CA LEU A 744 13.84 -4.82 -16.53
C LEU A 744 14.41 -3.63 -15.72
N ILE A 745 14.96 -3.88 -14.53
CA ILE A 745 15.67 -2.86 -13.74
C ILE A 745 16.86 -2.29 -14.52
N ILE A 746 17.72 -3.16 -15.08
CA ILE A 746 18.92 -2.74 -15.84
C ILE A 746 18.52 -1.91 -17.06
N ALA A 747 17.47 -2.31 -17.78
CA ALA A 747 16.95 -1.57 -18.92
C ALA A 747 16.42 -0.19 -18.50
N ALA A 748 15.68 -0.10 -17.39
CA ALA A 748 15.19 1.16 -16.85
C ALA A 748 16.34 2.09 -16.45
N ILE A 749 17.38 1.58 -15.78
CA ILE A 749 18.58 2.35 -15.43
C ILE A 749 19.30 2.86 -16.68
N ARG A 750 19.49 2.01 -17.69
CA ARG A 750 20.14 2.40 -18.95
C ARG A 750 19.37 3.52 -19.67
N ARG A 751 18.04 3.50 -19.60
CA ARG A 751 17.18 4.52 -20.21
C ARG A 751 17.13 5.83 -19.43
N ALA A 752 17.02 5.75 -18.10
CA ALA A 752 16.77 6.88 -17.23
C ALA A 752 18.04 7.58 -16.71
N GLY A 753 19.14 6.84 -16.64
CA GLY A 753 20.32 7.19 -15.86
C GLY A 753 20.12 6.97 -14.36
N LEU A 754 21.11 7.41 -13.57
CA LEU A 754 21.14 7.22 -12.11
C LEU A 754 20.31 8.28 -11.39
N ASN A 755 18.99 8.10 -11.40
CA ASN A 755 18.03 8.86 -10.61
C ASN A 755 16.81 7.97 -10.35
N ARG A 756 16.47 7.72 -9.07
CA ARG A 756 15.42 6.78 -8.68
C ARG A 756 14.04 7.13 -9.25
N ALA A 757 13.65 8.40 -9.23
CA ALA A 757 12.36 8.85 -9.80
C ALA A 757 12.30 8.66 -11.32
N ARG A 758 13.40 8.93 -12.03
CA ARG A 758 13.48 8.70 -13.49
C ARG A 758 13.51 7.21 -13.83
N ILE A 759 14.18 6.39 -13.02
CA ILE A 759 14.17 4.92 -13.16
C ILE A 759 12.75 4.41 -12.98
N ARG A 760 12.03 4.89 -11.96
CA ARG A 760 10.60 4.63 -11.78
C ARG A 760 9.81 5.00 -13.02
N ASP A 761 9.99 6.20 -13.58
CA ASP A 761 9.26 6.61 -14.79
C ASP A 761 9.58 5.71 -15.98
N ALA A 762 10.84 5.30 -16.13
CA ALA A 762 11.24 4.36 -17.18
C ALA A 762 10.62 2.96 -16.99
N LEU A 763 10.40 2.51 -15.75
CA LEU A 763 9.65 1.29 -15.46
C LEU A 763 8.18 1.44 -15.84
N PHE A 764 7.52 2.51 -15.38
CA PHE A 764 6.09 2.76 -15.58
C PHE A 764 5.72 3.09 -17.04
N ALA A 765 6.69 3.54 -17.84
CA ALA A 765 6.53 3.74 -19.27
C ALA A 765 6.45 2.43 -20.08
N ASN A 766 6.76 1.27 -19.49
CA ASN A 766 6.68 -0.01 -20.20
C ASN A 766 5.24 -0.51 -20.26
N LYS A 767 4.76 -0.76 -21.48
CA LYS A 767 3.52 -1.54 -21.70
C LYS A 767 3.81 -3.02 -21.89
N THR A 768 4.99 -3.34 -22.41
CA THR A 768 5.45 -4.71 -22.61
C THR A 768 6.94 -4.83 -22.34
N PHE A 769 7.39 -6.02 -21.94
CA PHE A 769 8.82 -6.34 -21.80
C PHE A 769 9.11 -7.73 -22.37
N ALA A 770 10.11 -7.84 -23.25
CA ALA A 770 10.51 -9.12 -23.85
C ALA A 770 11.49 -9.85 -22.92
N GLY A 771 10.98 -10.78 -22.13
CA GLY A 771 11.76 -11.58 -21.18
C GLY A 771 11.96 -13.03 -21.61
N VAL A 772 12.77 -13.77 -20.86
CA VAL A 772 12.98 -15.22 -21.00
C VAL A 772 11.72 -16.00 -20.61
N THR A 773 10.86 -15.42 -19.76
CA THR A 773 9.52 -15.95 -19.49
C THR A 773 8.52 -15.59 -20.58
N GLY A 774 8.95 -14.94 -21.67
CA GLY A 774 8.15 -14.51 -22.83
C GLY A 774 7.85 -13.02 -22.76
N THR A 775 7.07 -12.51 -23.72
CA THR A 775 6.57 -11.13 -23.61
C THR A 775 5.72 -11.00 -22.35
N ILE A 776 6.07 -10.06 -21.49
CA ILE A 776 5.32 -9.60 -20.33
C ILE A 776 4.45 -8.43 -20.79
N GLU A 777 3.22 -8.37 -20.32
CA GLU A 777 2.25 -7.31 -20.62
C GLU A 777 1.83 -6.65 -19.31
N PHE A 778 1.95 -5.33 -19.20
CA PHE A 778 1.67 -4.60 -17.97
C PHE A 778 0.34 -3.83 -18.06
N ASP A 779 -0.46 -3.90 -16.99
CA ASP A 779 -1.57 -2.96 -16.78
C ASP A 779 -1.06 -1.58 -16.29
N SER A 780 -1.98 -0.67 -15.95
CA SER A 780 -1.59 0.67 -15.49
C SER A 780 -0.90 0.67 -14.12
N THR A 781 -1.12 -0.37 -13.30
CA THR A 781 -0.50 -0.56 -11.99
C THR A 781 0.86 -1.24 -12.09
N LEU A 782 1.34 -1.55 -13.31
CA LEU A 782 2.60 -2.25 -13.59
C LEU A 782 2.61 -3.70 -13.08
N ASN A 783 1.43 -4.32 -13.07
CA ASN A 783 1.28 -5.75 -12.85
C ASN A 783 1.30 -6.53 -14.17
N ASN A 784 1.96 -7.68 -14.18
CA ASN A 784 1.93 -8.58 -15.34
C ASN A 784 0.53 -9.20 -15.50
N VAL A 785 -0.17 -8.84 -16.58
CA VAL A 785 -1.53 -9.30 -16.90
C VAL A 785 -1.56 -10.28 -18.07
N ARG A 786 -0.43 -10.90 -18.39
CA ARG A 786 -0.40 -11.97 -19.39
C ARG A 786 -1.13 -13.21 -18.88
N GLN A 787 -2.04 -13.73 -19.70
CA GLN A 787 -2.75 -14.98 -19.42
C GLN A 787 -1.79 -16.11 -18.97
N PRO A 788 -2.02 -16.72 -17.80
CA PRO A 788 -1.20 -17.83 -17.31
C PRO A 788 -1.45 -19.11 -18.11
N TRP A 789 -0.73 -20.17 -17.76
CA TRP A 789 -0.84 -21.50 -18.33
C TRP A 789 -1.45 -22.46 -17.30
N LEU A 790 -1.92 -23.62 -17.76
CA LEU A 790 -2.12 -24.80 -16.93
C LEU A 790 -1.04 -25.82 -17.22
N ALA A 791 -0.70 -26.64 -16.23
CA ALA A 791 0.23 -27.75 -16.33
C ALA A 791 -0.44 -29.02 -15.80
N GLU A 792 -0.54 -30.06 -16.61
CA GLU A 792 -1.06 -31.37 -16.20
C GLU A 792 0.09 -32.36 -16.09
N VAL A 793 0.15 -33.11 -14.99
CA VAL A 793 1.13 -34.20 -14.85
C VAL A 793 0.69 -35.38 -15.72
N LYS A 794 1.49 -35.71 -16.74
CA LYS A 794 1.36 -36.96 -17.52
C LYS A 794 2.69 -37.65 -17.62
N ASP A 795 2.69 -38.97 -17.49
CA ASP A 795 3.89 -39.79 -17.54
C ASP A 795 4.99 -39.27 -16.56
N GLY A 796 4.56 -38.79 -15.39
CA GLY A 796 5.45 -38.26 -14.35
C GLY A 796 6.10 -36.90 -14.64
N ARG A 797 5.66 -36.17 -15.67
CA ARG A 797 6.16 -34.81 -15.99
C ARG A 797 5.02 -33.83 -16.27
N PHE A 798 5.29 -32.54 -16.12
CA PHE A 798 4.32 -31.48 -16.44
C PHE A 798 4.22 -31.27 -17.96
N HIS A 799 2.99 -31.25 -18.46
CA HIS A 799 2.63 -30.86 -19.82
C HIS A 799 1.81 -29.57 -19.80
N TYR A 800 2.27 -28.55 -20.53
CA TYR A 800 1.73 -27.20 -20.44
C TYR A 800 0.71 -26.91 -21.55
N PHE A 801 -0.41 -26.30 -21.20
CA PHE A 801 -1.47 -25.96 -22.14
C PHE A 801 -2.27 -24.73 -21.68
N ARG A 802 -3.04 -24.17 -22.61
CA ARG A 802 -4.10 -23.20 -22.30
C ARG A 802 -5.44 -23.82 -22.71
N PRO A 803 -6.47 -23.80 -21.85
CA PRO A 803 -7.80 -24.27 -22.21
C PRO A 803 -8.32 -23.51 -23.44
N ALA A 804 -9.02 -24.20 -24.35
CA ALA A 804 -9.79 -23.52 -25.37
C ALA A 804 -10.91 -22.74 -24.69
N GLN A 805 -10.94 -21.41 -24.86
CA GLN A 805 -12.04 -20.60 -24.37
C GLN A 805 -13.31 -20.99 -25.14
N LYS A 806 -14.32 -21.51 -24.44
CA LYS A 806 -15.67 -21.61 -25.02
C LYS A 806 -16.21 -20.18 -25.04
N GLN A 807 -16.46 -19.67 -26.25
CA GLN A 807 -17.14 -18.38 -26.48
C GLN A 807 -18.54 -18.38 -25.89
#